data_AF-A0A9E0LYZ0-F1
#
_entry.id   AF-A0A9E0LYZ0-F1
#
_cell.length_a   1.000
_cell.length_b   1.000
_cell.length_c   1.000
_cell.angle_alpha   90.00
_cell.angle_beta   90.00
_cell.angle_gamma   90.00
#
_symmetry.space_group_name_H-M   'P 1'
#
loop_
_entity.id
_entity.type
_entity.pdbx_description
1 polymer ?
#
loop_
_entity_poly.entity_id
_entity_poly.type
_entity_poly.pdbx_seq_one_letter_code
_entity_poly.pdbx_strand_id
1 'polypeptide(L)'
;MDGNTAVIECERESSDAAGAYPITPSTQMGEYWAEAAASGHINISGRPLIFVEPEGEHAAAAVTAGLSMTGLRAANFSSGQGIAYMHESLYAAVGKRLTYVLNVGARAMTKSTLNVHAGHDDYHCVDDAGFFQLFAKNVQSAADLNIISHRIAELALNPGIIAQDGFLTTHLIESFKVPERELIAEYLGLPEDIIETPTPAQRILYGDTRRRIPLLWDVDNPVMAGLVQNQDSYMQSVASQRPYFFDHVQGLTDRAFEEFYKLTGRRYERVMGYRTEDADYLILGQGSVVPSAEAVADYLRETRGIKVGVVDLVMFRPFPSDLLGKVLKGRKGVAVLERLDQPLAVDLPLMREIRAVVARCLENGRDPKRLAHPELEVYRELADAPALYSGSFGMGSRDLQPEGLVAAVENMMPAGKQKKMFYLSIDFLRDKPISPKQEAYQQTIEEAYPNVRELAIRGSENPNLMPKGSISVRFHSVGGWGAITTGKNLAMTLFDLLGYHIKANPKYGSEKKGQPTTYYLSVAPEPIRINCEYFFVDVVMSPDPNVFHHTNALAGLKEGGVFILQTEQTAPEKVWQEIPPLFQQKILDQKIKVFYLDAFKIAREEASDTELQLRMQGIAFQGAFFAASPLKEQAGLDDATLLKAIRD
;
A
#
# COMPACT_ATOMS: atom_id res chain seq x y z
N MET A 1 6.29 12.33 -2.44
CA MET A 1 6.51 11.98 -1.02
C MET A 1 6.16 10.50 -0.84
N ASP A 2 6.33 9.92 0.34
CA ASP A 2 5.85 8.55 0.62
C ASP A 2 4.44 8.54 1.25
N GLY A 3 3.85 7.35 1.39
CA GLY A 3 2.49 7.19 1.91
C GLY A 3 2.31 7.61 3.37
N ASN A 4 3.34 7.47 4.22
CA ASN A 4 3.29 7.96 5.60
C ASN A 4 3.26 9.49 5.63
N THR A 5 4.14 10.15 4.86
CA THR A 5 4.12 11.61 4.73
C THR A 5 2.79 12.10 4.16
N ALA A 6 2.24 11.45 3.13
CA ALA A 6 0.98 11.84 2.51
C ALA A 6 -0.20 11.83 3.50
N VAL A 7 -0.26 10.84 4.40
CA VAL A 7 -1.26 10.80 5.48
C VAL A 7 -1.07 11.97 6.44
N ILE A 8 0.16 12.27 6.87
CA ILE A 8 0.40 13.34 7.84
C ILE A 8 0.19 14.73 7.27
N GLU A 9 0.49 14.95 5.98
CA GLU A 9 0.14 16.19 5.30
C GLU A 9 -1.37 16.47 5.31
N CYS A 10 -2.20 15.43 5.22
CA CYS A 10 -3.65 15.56 5.35
C CYS A 10 -4.07 15.72 6.81
N GLU A 11 -3.58 14.86 7.69
CA GLU A 11 -4.01 14.80 9.10
C GLU A 11 -3.64 16.06 9.89
N ARG A 12 -2.45 16.62 9.68
CA ARG A 12 -2.02 17.85 10.37
C ARG A 12 -2.91 19.05 10.03
N GLU A 13 -3.52 19.03 8.84
CA GLU A 13 -4.47 20.03 8.41
C GLU A 13 -5.89 19.71 8.89
N SER A 14 -6.33 18.44 8.81
CA SER A 14 -7.71 18.06 9.11
C SER A 14 -8.02 17.93 10.60
N SER A 15 -7.10 17.35 11.38
CA SER A 15 -7.38 16.83 12.73
C SER A 15 -6.84 17.73 13.83
N ASP A 16 -7.49 17.72 14.99
CA ASP A 16 -7.10 18.53 16.16
C ASP A 16 -6.15 17.77 17.10
N ALA A 17 -6.27 16.44 17.16
CA ALA A 17 -5.56 15.64 18.15
C ALA A 17 -5.24 14.23 17.63
N ALA A 18 -4.13 13.66 18.10
CA ALA A 18 -3.79 12.27 17.84
C ALA A 18 -3.28 11.53 19.08
N GLY A 19 -3.71 10.28 19.21
CA GLY A 19 -3.09 9.30 20.10
C GLY A 19 -2.32 8.27 19.28
N ALA A 20 -1.05 8.02 19.62
CA ALA A 20 -0.26 7.04 18.89
C ALA A 20 0.80 6.37 19.78
N TYR A 21 1.23 5.18 19.37
CA TYR A 21 2.37 4.48 19.98
C TYR A 21 3.25 3.92 18.86
N PRO A 22 4.58 4.00 18.99
CA PRO A 22 5.49 3.66 17.90
C PRO A 22 5.48 2.17 17.57
N ILE A 23 5.02 1.84 16.36
CA ILE A 23 5.12 0.50 15.78
C ILE A 23 5.38 0.58 14.27
N THR A 24 6.42 -0.10 13.79
CA THR A 24 6.75 -0.12 12.35
C THR A 24 5.66 -0.85 11.56
N PRO A 25 5.26 -0.38 10.36
CA PRO A 25 5.76 0.80 9.64
C PRO A 25 5.00 2.12 9.88
N SER A 26 4.04 2.18 10.80
CA SER A 26 3.29 3.41 11.12
C SER A 26 4.05 4.39 12.02
N THR A 27 5.20 4.01 12.60
CA THR A 27 6.00 4.88 13.48
C THR A 27 6.20 6.30 12.91
N GLN A 28 6.52 6.41 11.62
CA GLN A 28 6.75 7.71 10.97
C GLN A 28 5.52 8.61 10.96
N MET A 29 4.30 8.05 10.93
CA MET A 29 3.08 8.87 11.04
C MET A 29 3.02 9.56 12.41
N GLY A 30 3.28 8.82 13.49
CA GLY A 30 3.37 9.40 14.84
C GLY A 30 4.51 10.40 15.00
N GLU A 31 5.70 10.09 14.46
CA GLU A 31 6.87 10.98 14.50
C GLU A 31 6.61 12.30 13.76
N TYR A 32 6.09 12.26 12.54
CA TYR A 32 5.81 13.47 11.75
C TYR A 32 4.65 14.29 12.33
N TRP A 33 3.65 13.65 12.95
CA TRP A 33 2.63 14.37 13.72
C TRP A 33 3.26 15.10 14.91
N ALA A 34 4.10 14.41 15.70
CA ALA A 34 4.77 14.99 16.85
C ALA A 34 5.69 16.16 16.43
N GLU A 35 6.38 16.04 15.30
CA GLU A 35 7.20 17.11 14.72
C GLU A 35 6.33 18.31 14.32
N ALA A 36 5.19 18.10 13.65
CA ALA A 36 4.27 19.18 13.30
C ALA A 36 3.71 19.89 14.54
N ALA A 37 3.33 19.13 15.57
CA ALA A 37 2.85 19.67 16.84
C ALA A 37 3.94 20.48 17.56
N ALA A 38 5.17 19.95 17.66
CA ALA A 38 6.31 20.63 18.26
C ALA A 38 6.69 21.91 17.50
N SER A 39 6.53 21.92 16.18
CA SER A 39 6.75 23.09 15.31
C SER A 39 5.66 24.16 15.45
N GLY A 40 4.62 23.93 16.26
CA GLY A 40 3.51 24.87 16.45
C GLY A 40 2.57 24.96 15.25
N HIS A 41 2.44 23.88 14.46
CA HIS A 41 1.51 23.84 13.32
C HIS A 41 0.06 24.13 13.77
N ILE A 42 -0.63 24.97 13.00
CA ILE A 42 -2.02 25.36 13.25
C ILE A 42 -2.90 24.77 12.15
N ASN A 43 -3.82 23.88 12.50
CA ASN A 43 -4.69 23.19 11.55
C ASN A 43 -5.82 24.08 10.97
N ILE A 44 -6.70 23.54 10.12
CA ILE A 44 -7.80 24.32 9.51
C ILE A 44 -8.77 24.89 10.55
N SER A 45 -8.87 24.28 11.74
CA SER A 45 -9.67 24.75 12.87
C SER A 45 -9.05 25.96 13.60
N GLY A 46 -7.88 26.43 13.18
CA GLY A 46 -7.16 27.51 13.83
C GLY A 46 -6.55 27.11 15.18
N ARG A 47 -6.32 25.81 15.41
CA ARG A 47 -5.82 25.27 16.69
C ARG A 47 -4.45 24.62 16.56
N PRO A 48 -3.61 24.67 17.62
CA PRO A 48 -2.42 23.84 17.68
C PRO A 48 -2.79 22.36 17.81
N LEU A 49 -1.95 21.50 17.24
CA LEU A 49 -2.13 20.05 17.30
C LEU A 49 -1.88 19.51 18.71
N ILE A 50 -2.73 18.59 19.15
CA ILE A 50 -2.55 17.84 20.40
C ILE A 50 -1.95 16.47 20.07
N PHE A 51 -0.89 16.08 20.77
CA PHE A 51 -0.29 14.75 20.65
C PHE A 51 -0.17 14.09 22.01
N VAL A 52 -0.60 12.83 22.11
CA VAL A 52 -0.43 12.01 23.31
C VAL A 52 0.17 10.67 22.92
N GLU A 53 1.35 10.38 23.47
CA GLU A 53 2.04 9.10 23.39
C GLU A 53 1.86 8.35 24.73
N PRO A 54 0.98 7.35 24.82
CA PRO A 54 0.79 6.57 26.02
C PRO A 54 1.76 5.37 26.09
N GLU A 55 1.53 4.41 26.99
CA GLU A 55 2.41 3.27 27.23
C GLU A 55 2.26 2.11 26.23
N GLY A 56 1.24 2.14 25.36
CA GLY A 56 1.00 1.11 24.35
C GLY A 56 -0.22 1.40 23.46
N GLU A 57 -0.44 0.56 22.45
CA GLU A 57 -1.48 0.78 21.43
C GLU A 57 -2.91 0.68 21.98
N HIS A 58 -3.14 -0.16 22.99
CA HIS A 58 -4.43 -0.23 23.69
C HIS A 58 -4.79 1.12 24.33
N ALA A 59 -3.86 1.71 25.08
CA ALA A 59 -4.02 3.03 25.67
C ALA A 59 -4.09 4.15 24.61
N ALA A 60 -3.35 4.03 23.50
CA ALA A 60 -3.45 4.97 22.39
C ALA A 60 -4.85 5.02 21.80
N ALA A 61 -5.51 3.87 21.61
CA ALA A 61 -6.90 3.81 21.18
C ALA A 61 -7.84 4.45 22.22
N ALA A 62 -7.65 4.16 23.52
CA ALA A 62 -8.45 4.74 24.59
C ALA A 62 -8.32 6.27 24.69
N VAL A 63 -7.10 6.80 24.58
CA VAL A 63 -6.84 8.24 24.56
C VAL A 63 -7.50 8.90 23.33
N THR A 64 -7.37 8.28 22.16
CA THR A 64 -8.01 8.78 20.93
C THR A 64 -9.53 8.81 21.07
N ALA A 65 -10.11 7.77 21.67
CA ALA A 65 -11.53 7.74 21.98
C ALA A 65 -11.93 8.89 22.92
N GLY A 66 -11.15 9.14 23.97
CA GLY A 66 -11.36 10.26 24.89
C GLY A 66 -11.31 11.64 24.19
N LEU A 67 -10.33 11.84 23.29
CA LEU A 67 -10.22 13.05 22.47
C LEU A 67 -11.45 13.24 21.57
N SER A 68 -11.94 12.18 20.93
CA SER A 68 -13.15 12.26 20.11
C SER A 68 -14.40 12.57 20.95
N MET A 69 -14.49 12.07 22.19
CA MET A 69 -15.61 12.37 23.10
C MET A 69 -15.69 13.85 23.50
N THR A 70 -14.57 14.58 23.49
CA THR A 70 -14.55 16.04 23.74
C THR A 70 -14.85 16.86 22.49
N GLY A 71 -15.35 16.23 21.44
CA GLY A 71 -15.75 16.88 20.20
C GLY A 71 -14.57 17.29 19.31
N LEU A 72 -13.37 16.77 19.54
CA LEU A 72 -12.22 17.01 18.68
C LEU A 72 -12.23 16.04 17.49
N ARG A 73 -11.72 16.49 16.33
CA ARG A 73 -11.39 15.58 15.25
C ARG A 73 -10.10 14.85 15.60
N ALA A 74 -10.21 13.55 15.86
CA ALA A 74 -9.11 12.75 16.38
C ALA A 74 -8.59 11.73 15.36
N ALA A 75 -7.28 11.50 15.39
CA ALA A 75 -6.61 10.49 14.57
C ALA A 75 -5.81 9.50 15.44
N ASN A 76 -5.62 8.28 14.93
CA ASN A 76 -4.74 7.28 15.53
C ASN A 76 -3.85 6.66 14.44
N PHE A 77 -2.62 6.28 14.80
CA PHE A 77 -1.66 5.67 13.88
C PHE A 77 -1.16 4.35 14.46
N SER A 78 -1.35 3.24 13.74
CA SER A 78 -0.88 1.92 14.21
C SER A 78 -0.66 0.92 13.06
N SER A 79 -0.12 -0.26 13.39
CA SER A 79 0.20 -1.35 12.47
C SER A 79 0.35 -2.67 13.23
N GLY A 80 0.15 -3.80 12.55
CA GLY A 80 0.55 -5.14 12.99
C GLY A 80 0.03 -5.50 14.39
N GLN A 81 0.95 -5.84 15.29
CA GLN A 81 0.62 -6.27 16.66
C GLN A 81 -0.15 -5.22 17.45
N GLY A 82 0.08 -3.94 17.14
CA GLY A 82 -0.60 -2.82 17.77
C GLY A 82 -2.11 -2.82 17.52
N ILE A 83 -2.52 -3.19 16.29
CA ILE A 83 -3.92 -3.33 15.91
C ILE A 83 -4.60 -4.46 16.70
N ALA A 84 -3.93 -5.61 16.82
CA ALA A 84 -4.43 -6.71 17.64
C ALA A 84 -4.53 -6.32 19.12
N TYR A 85 -3.57 -5.54 19.63
CA TYR A 85 -3.56 -5.10 21.03
C TYR A 85 -4.68 -4.10 21.35
N MET A 86 -5.06 -3.23 20.39
CA MET A 86 -6.17 -2.29 20.57
C MET A 86 -7.57 -2.86 20.29
N HIS A 87 -7.69 -4.11 19.81
CA HIS A 87 -8.94 -4.71 19.31
C HIS A 87 -10.13 -4.50 20.25
N GLU A 88 -9.95 -4.74 21.55
CA GLU A 88 -10.99 -4.54 22.56
C GLU A 88 -11.51 -3.09 22.60
N SER A 89 -10.60 -2.11 22.57
CA SER A 89 -10.96 -0.69 22.66
C SER A 89 -11.75 -0.19 21.45
N LEU A 90 -11.59 -0.83 20.29
CA LEU A 90 -12.31 -0.47 19.07
C LEU A 90 -13.82 -0.67 19.20
N TYR A 91 -14.26 -1.78 19.82
CA TYR A 91 -15.67 -2.03 20.09
C TYR A 91 -16.30 -0.91 20.92
N ALA A 92 -15.57 -0.45 21.93
CA ALA A 92 -16.02 0.60 22.82
C ALA A 92 -16.10 1.97 22.11
N ALA A 93 -15.26 2.23 21.11
CA ALA A 93 -15.32 3.43 20.29
C ALA A 93 -16.54 3.42 19.36
N VAL A 94 -16.80 2.30 18.68
CA VAL A 94 -18.00 2.13 17.84
C VAL A 94 -19.26 2.26 18.68
N GLY A 95 -19.33 1.56 19.81
CA GLY A 95 -20.47 1.61 20.74
C GLY A 95 -20.85 3.04 21.14
N LYS A 96 -19.84 3.89 21.39
CA LYS A 96 -20.00 5.30 21.78
C LYS A 96 -20.27 6.26 20.59
N ARG A 97 -20.36 5.77 19.35
CA ARG A 97 -20.58 6.59 18.14
C ARG A 97 -19.49 7.64 17.91
N LEU A 98 -18.24 7.29 18.21
CA LEU A 98 -17.11 8.19 18.01
C LEU A 98 -16.78 8.33 16.52
N THR A 99 -16.03 9.38 16.16
CA THR A 99 -15.77 9.73 14.75
C THR A 99 -14.28 9.78 14.41
N TYR A 100 -13.42 9.18 15.23
CA TYR A 100 -11.98 9.19 14.95
C TYR A 100 -11.62 8.25 13.79
N VAL A 101 -10.50 8.56 13.14
CA VAL A 101 -9.93 7.76 12.04
C VAL A 101 -8.66 7.05 12.51
N LEU A 102 -8.62 5.73 12.32
CA LEU A 102 -7.46 4.88 12.54
C LEU A 102 -6.71 4.67 11.21
N ASN A 103 -5.53 5.24 11.12
CA ASN A 103 -4.62 5.11 9.98
C ASN A 103 -3.71 3.89 10.17
N VAL A 104 -3.80 2.93 9.24
CA VAL A 104 -3.13 1.63 9.36
C VAL A 104 -2.08 1.45 8.27
N GLY A 105 -0.83 1.26 8.70
CA GLY A 105 0.25 0.74 7.84
C GLY A 105 0.22 -0.78 7.82
N ALA A 106 -0.66 -1.38 7.01
CA ALA A 106 -1.01 -2.80 7.06
C ALA A 106 0.24 -3.69 7.01
N ARG A 107 0.42 -4.48 8.07
CA ARG A 107 1.62 -5.25 8.39
C ARG A 107 1.27 -6.70 8.71
N ALA A 108 2.15 -7.60 8.27
CA ALA A 108 2.04 -9.02 8.59
C ALA A 108 2.06 -9.27 10.11
N MET A 109 1.13 -10.09 10.58
CA MET A 109 1.10 -10.54 11.97
C MET A 109 2.24 -11.54 12.24
N THR A 110 2.81 -11.50 13.44
CA THR A 110 3.79 -12.50 13.88
C THR A 110 3.12 -13.88 13.92
N LYS A 111 3.61 -14.79 13.07
CA LYS A 111 3.18 -16.20 13.04
C LYS A 111 4.27 -17.08 13.64
N SER A 112 4.94 -17.90 12.83
CA SER A 112 6.15 -18.63 13.24
C SER A 112 7.34 -17.69 13.50
N THR A 113 7.35 -16.52 12.88
CA THR A 113 8.41 -15.52 12.94
C THR A 113 7.83 -14.12 12.85
N LEU A 114 8.54 -13.15 13.43
CA LEU A 114 8.24 -11.73 13.28
C LEU A 114 8.51 -11.27 11.84
N ASN A 115 7.62 -10.45 11.29
CA ASN A 115 7.88 -9.69 10.08
C ASN A 115 7.35 -8.25 10.26
N VAL A 116 8.13 -7.26 9.85
CA VAL A 116 7.76 -5.83 9.94
C VAL A 116 7.07 -5.30 8.69
N HIS A 117 7.09 -6.07 7.61
CA HIS A 117 6.66 -5.67 6.28
C HIS A 117 5.18 -5.99 6.00
N ALA A 118 4.71 -5.69 4.78
CA ALA A 118 3.32 -5.75 4.40
C ALA A 118 2.68 -7.12 4.63
N GLY A 119 1.49 -7.09 5.19
CA GLY A 119 0.51 -8.17 5.23
C GLY A 119 -0.84 -7.55 5.56
N HIS A 120 -1.93 -8.20 5.20
CA HIS A 120 -3.29 -7.71 5.50
C HIS A 120 -3.90 -8.36 6.74
N ASP A 121 -3.11 -9.16 7.46
CA ASP A 121 -3.57 -9.89 8.64
C ASP A 121 -4.11 -8.96 9.74
N ASP A 122 -3.46 -7.82 9.97
CA ASP A 122 -3.86 -6.82 10.98
C ASP A 122 -5.12 -6.06 10.58
N TYR A 123 -5.25 -5.67 9.31
CA TYR A 123 -6.46 -5.07 8.75
C TYR A 123 -7.67 -5.99 8.88
N HIS A 124 -7.49 -7.30 8.62
CA HIS A 124 -8.56 -8.29 8.77
C HIS A 124 -8.77 -8.78 10.20
N CYS A 125 -7.90 -8.41 11.15
CA CYS A 125 -8.02 -8.77 12.57
C CYS A 125 -9.19 -8.04 13.25
N VAL A 126 -9.69 -6.96 12.66
CA VAL A 126 -10.69 -6.04 13.24
C VAL A 126 -12.01 -6.02 12.46
N ASP A 127 -12.21 -6.99 11.57
CA ASP A 127 -13.37 -7.09 10.66
C ASP A 127 -14.72 -7.18 11.39
N ASP A 128 -14.69 -7.50 12.68
CA ASP A 128 -15.80 -7.68 13.62
C ASP A 128 -16.06 -6.46 14.53
N ALA A 129 -15.11 -5.53 14.62
CA ALA A 129 -15.16 -4.43 15.60
C ALA A 129 -16.25 -3.38 15.32
N GLY A 130 -16.76 -3.31 14.07
CA GLY A 130 -17.78 -2.35 13.64
C GLY A 130 -17.26 -1.03 13.07
N PHE A 131 -15.94 -0.90 12.90
CA PHE A 131 -15.34 0.17 12.10
C PHE A 131 -15.71 0.00 10.63
N PHE A 132 -15.95 1.11 9.92
CA PHE A 132 -15.90 1.03 8.47
C PHE A 132 -14.43 0.92 8.04
N GLN A 133 -14.16 0.20 6.96
CA GLN A 133 -12.80 -0.14 6.56
C GLN A 133 -12.59 0.21 5.09
N LEU A 134 -11.64 1.10 4.83
CA LEU A 134 -11.15 1.50 3.51
C LEU A 134 -9.69 1.05 3.31
N PHE A 135 -9.29 0.82 2.06
CA PHE A 135 -7.93 0.41 1.71
C PHE A 135 -7.41 1.20 0.49
N ALA A 136 -6.31 1.93 0.67
CA ALA A 136 -5.67 2.71 -0.37
C ALA A 136 -4.71 1.86 -1.22
N LYS A 137 -4.84 1.96 -2.55
CA LYS A 137 -3.99 1.24 -3.50
C LYS A 137 -2.64 1.89 -3.82
N ASN A 138 -2.47 3.17 -3.52
CA ASN A 138 -1.25 3.94 -3.78
C ASN A 138 -1.20 5.20 -2.90
N VAL A 139 -0.12 5.99 -3.02
CA VAL A 139 0.11 7.20 -2.20
C VAL A 139 -0.99 8.24 -2.40
N GLN A 140 -1.44 8.48 -3.63
CA GLN A 140 -2.56 9.40 -3.92
C GLN A 140 -3.84 8.98 -3.19
N SER A 141 -4.18 7.69 -3.24
CA SER A 141 -5.38 7.17 -2.57
C SER A 141 -5.24 7.17 -1.06
N ALA A 142 -4.03 7.04 -0.52
CA ALA A 142 -3.79 7.16 0.92
C ALA A 142 -4.10 8.57 1.42
N ALA A 143 -3.71 9.60 0.66
CA ALA A 143 -4.05 11.00 0.96
C ALA A 143 -5.56 11.27 0.81
N ASP A 144 -6.14 10.93 -0.33
CA ASP A 144 -7.54 11.27 -0.63
C ASP A 144 -8.51 10.52 0.29
N LEU A 145 -8.31 9.20 0.47
CA LEU A 145 -9.20 8.38 1.31
C LEU A 145 -9.02 8.69 2.80
N ASN A 146 -7.89 9.26 3.23
CA ASN A 146 -7.72 9.74 4.61
C ASN A 146 -8.73 10.85 4.93
N ILE A 147 -8.78 11.89 4.08
CA ILE A 147 -9.73 13.01 4.24
C ILE A 147 -11.16 12.51 4.07
N ILE A 148 -11.43 11.65 3.09
CA ILE A 148 -12.76 11.07 2.89
C ILE A 148 -13.21 10.25 4.11
N SER A 149 -12.30 9.56 4.79
CA SER A 149 -12.62 8.78 6.00
C SER A 149 -13.16 9.66 7.11
N HIS A 150 -12.57 10.83 7.35
CA HIS A 150 -13.10 11.79 8.33
C HIS A 150 -14.52 12.22 7.97
N ARG A 151 -14.77 12.55 6.70
CA ARG A 151 -16.12 12.91 6.22
C ARG A 151 -17.13 11.80 6.47
N ILE A 152 -16.79 10.54 6.16
CA ILE A 152 -17.66 9.39 6.39
C ILE A 152 -17.93 9.22 7.89
N ALA A 153 -16.88 9.30 8.72
CA ALA A 153 -17.00 9.08 10.15
C ALA A 153 -17.91 10.10 10.83
N GLU A 154 -17.75 11.37 10.46
CA GLU A 154 -18.58 12.47 10.94
C GLU A 154 -20.02 12.37 10.50
N LEU A 155 -20.28 12.04 9.23
CA LEU A 155 -21.65 11.90 8.71
C LEU A 155 -22.36 10.72 9.37
N ALA A 156 -21.67 9.58 9.51
CA ALA A 156 -22.25 8.33 10.01
C ALA A 156 -22.33 8.26 11.54
N LEU A 157 -21.55 9.06 12.27
CA LEU A 157 -21.25 8.84 13.69
C LEU A 157 -20.73 7.42 13.94
N ASN A 158 -19.75 7.03 13.12
CA ASN A 158 -19.11 5.72 13.17
C ASN A 158 -17.61 5.89 12.90
N PRO A 159 -16.71 5.31 13.71
CA PRO A 159 -15.29 5.49 13.47
C PRO A 159 -14.83 4.64 12.28
N GLY A 160 -13.67 5.01 11.73
CA GLY A 160 -13.20 4.51 10.44
C GLY A 160 -11.75 4.05 10.45
N ILE A 161 -11.45 3.07 9.61
CA ILE A 161 -10.08 2.63 9.29
C ILE A 161 -9.78 3.01 7.84
N ILE A 162 -8.62 3.62 7.63
CA ILE A 162 -8.00 3.74 6.31
C ILE A 162 -6.63 3.05 6.34
N ALA A 163 -6.52 1.97 5.58
CA ALA A 163 -5.30 1.18 5.49
C ALA A 163 -4.52 1.47 4.20
N GLN A 164 -3.22 1.24 4.25
CA GLN A 164 -2.32 1.20 3.09
C GLN A 164 -1.25 0.11 3.30
N ASP A 165 -0.69 -0.45 2.23
CA ASP A 165 0.32 -1.52 2.36
C ASP A 165 1.60 -1.02 3.07
N GLY A 166 1.99 -1.69 4.15
CA GLY A 166 3.22 -1.40 4.88
C GLY A 166 4.48 -1.55 4.01
N PHE A 167 5.37 -0.55 4.02
CA PHE A 167 6.53 -0.37 3.13
C PHE A 167 6.20 -0.20 1.65
N LEU A 168 5.27 -0.98 1.10
CA LEU A 168 4.94 -0.97 -0.32
C LEU A 168 4.10 0.24 -0.74
N THR A 169 3.45 0.91 0.21
CA THR A 169 2.85 2.24 0.04
C THR A 169 3.38 3.21 1.10
N THR A 170 3.45 2.79 2.37
CA THR A 170 3.84 3.71 3.46
C THR A 170 5.23 4.32 3.30
N HIS A 171 6.18 3.60 2.68
CA HIS A 171 7.55 4.06 2.45
C HIS A 171 7.89 4.19 0.95
N LEU A 172 6.92 3.92 0.07
CA LEU A 172 7.11 4.05 -1.37
C LEU A 172 6.98 5.53 -1.73
N ILE A 173 8.06 6.11 -2.24
CA ILE A 173 8.05 7.49 -2.72
C ILE A 173 7.44 7.49 -4.10
N GLU A 174 6.42 8.33 -4.29
CA GLU A 174 5.71 8.49 -5.55
C GLU A 174 5.36 9.98 -5.79
N SER A 175 5.20 10.35 -7.06
CA SER A 175 4.59 11.62 -7.46
C SER A 175 3.08 11.58 -7.30
N PHE A 176 2.50 12.47 -6.51
CA PHE A 176 1.04 12.58 -6.35
C PHE A 176 0.63 14.04 -6.13
N LYS A 177 -0.67 14.31 -6.20
CA LYS A 177 -1.26 15.63 -5.91
C LYS A 177 -1.64 15.68 -4.42
N VAL A 178 -0.89 16.47 -3.67
CA VAL A 178 -1.17 16.73 -2.25
C VAL A 178 -2.48 17.52 -2.15
N PRO A 179 -3.46 17.09 -1.32
CA PRO A 179 -4.63 17.89 -1.02
C PRO A 179 -4.23 19.23 -0.39
N GLU A 180 -4.69 20.33 -0.98
CA GLU A 180 -4.42 21.69 -0.49
C GLU A 180 -5.19 21.94 0.81
N ARG A 181 -4.65 22.79 1.68
CA ARG A 181 -5.29 23.18 2.94
C ARG A 181 -6.70 23.73 2.72
N GLU A 182 -6.87 24.56 1.69
CA GLU A 182 -8.14 25.16 1.31
C GLU A 182 -9.17 24.11 0.90
N LEU A 183 -8.74 23.09 0.14
CA LEU A 183 -9.58 21.95 -0.22
C LEU A 183 -10.02 21.16 1.02
N ILE A 184 -9.11 20.90 1.96
CA ILE A 184 -9.42 20.18 3.20
C ILE A 184 -10.44 21.00 4.02
N ALA A 185 -10.23 22.32 4.14
CA ALA A 185 -11.15 23.21 4.84
C ALA A 185 -12.54 23.24 4.20
N GLU A 186 -12.64 23.35 2.87
CA GLU A 186 -13.91 23.35 2.15
C GLU A 186 -14.66 22.01 2.28
N TYR A 187 -13.94 20.89 2.14
CA TYR A 187 -14.55 19.57 2.13
C TYR A 187 -14.97 19.07 3.52
N LEU A 188 -14.10 19.23 4.52
CA LEU A 188 -14.37 18.75 5.88
C LEU A 188 -15.12 19.76 6.74
N GLY A 189 -14.83 21.06 6.59
CA GLY A 189 -15.28 22.08 7.53
C GLY A 189 -14.72 21.89 8.95
N LEU A 190 -15.22 22.70 9.88
CA LEU A 190 -14.73 22.72 11.26
C LEU A 190 -15.47 21.69 12.12
N PRO A 191 -14.79 21.07 13.12
CA PRO A 191 -15.42 20.15 14.06
C PRO A 191 -16.66 20.72 14.78
N GLU A 192 -16.68 22.02 15.02
CA GLU A 192 -17.75 22.81 15.67
C GLU A 192 -18.86 23.29 14.75
N ASP A 193 -18.73 23.09 13.43
CA ASP A 193 -19.78 23.46 12.49
C ASP A 193 -21.11 22.82 12.88
N ILE A 194 -22.20 23.58 12.72
CA ILE A 194 -23.55 23.06 12.83
C ILE A 194 -23.98 22.57 11.44
N ILE A 195 -24.23 21.27 11.33
CA ILE A 195 -24.66 20.60 10.11
C ILE A 195 -26.07 20.05 10.28
N GLU A 196 -26.79 19.88 9.17
CA GLU A 196 -28.04 19.12 9.16
C GLU A 196 -27.79 17.67 9.60
N THR A 197 -28.69 17.09 10.39
CA THR A 197 -28.57 15.70 10.82
C THR A 197 -28.71 14.74 9.61
N PRO A 198 -27.68 13.93 9.28
CA PRO A 198 -27.68 13.10 8.07
C PRO A 198 -28.68 11.96 8.05
N THR A 199 -29.13 11.48 9.22
CA THR A 199 -30.02 10.31 9.34
C THR A 199 -31.19 10.57 10.29
N PRO A 200 -32.32 9.84 10.15
CA PRO A 200 -33.45 9.94 11.07
C PRO A 200 -33.07 9.65 12.53
N ALA A 201 -32.21 8.65 12.77
CA ALA A 201 -31.76 8.33 14.12
C ALA A 201 -30.97 9.49 14.75
N GLN A 202 -30.10 10.13 13.98
CA GLN A 202 -29.38 11.31 14.44
C GLN A 202 -30.33 12.50 14.67
N ARG A 203 -31.37 12.67 13.86
CA ARG A 203 -32.40 13.70 14.07
C ARG A 203 -33.18 13.49 15.37
N ILE A 204 -33.49 12.25 15.72
CA ILE A 204 -34.15 11.93 17.00
C ILE A 204 -33.24 12.28 18.19
N LEU A 205 -31.93 12.04 18.06
CA LEU A 205 -30.97 12.28 19.14
C LEU A 205 -30.60 13.76 19.31
N TYR A 206 -30.47 14.50 18.21
CA TYR A 206 -29.89 15.85 18.23
C TYR A 206 -30.82 16.96 17.68
N GLY A 207 -31.95 16.61 17.07
CA GLY A 207 -32.82 17.55 16.34
C GLY A 207 -32.43 17.73 14.87
N ASP A 208 -32.97 18.75 14.21
CA ASP A 208 -32.76 18.97 12.76
C ASP A 208 -31.30 19.26 12.40
N THR A 209 -30.54 19.82 13.34
CA THR A 209 -29.13 20.15 13.18
C THR A 209 -28.31 19.69 14.37
N ARG A 210 -27.02 19.42 14.16
CA ARG A 210 -26.08 19.07 15.23
C ARG A 210 -24.69 19.61 14.95
N ARG A 211 -23.84 19.64 15.98
CA ARG A 211 -22.40 19.78 15.79
C ARG A 211 -21.86 18.65 14.90
N ARG A 212 -20.96 18.96 13.97
CA ARG A 212 -20.32 18.01 13.05
C ARG A 212 -19.64 16.87 13.79
N ILE A 213 -18.88 17.18 14.84
CA ILE A 213 -18.38 16.19 15.80
C ILE A 213 -19.10 16.41 17.13
N PRO A 214 -19.99 15.50 17.55
CA PRO A 214 -20.72 15.66 18.81
C PRO A 214 -19.79 15.81 20.03
N LEU A 215 -20.15 16.73 20.91
CA LEU A 215 -19.62 16.78 22.28
C LEU A 215 -20.38 15.77 23.12
N LEU A 216 -19.76 14.63 23.40
CA LEU A 216 -20.37 13.62 24.28
C LEU A 216 -20.15 13.93 25.76
N TRP A 217 -19.13 14.71 26.08
CA TRP A 217 -18.84 15.12 27.45
C TRP A 217 -18.80 16.65 27.55
N ASP A 218 -19.76 17.20 28.27
CA ASP A 218 -19.90 18.62 28.57
C ASP A 218 -20.42 18.76 30.01
N VAL A 219 -19.91 19.76 30.73
CA VAL A 219 -20.35 20.07 32.10
C VAL A 219 -21.75 20.65 32.12
N ASP A 220 -22.15 21.35 31.04
CA ASP A 220 -23.47 21.96 30.92
C ASP A 220 -24.52 20.95 30.41
N ASN A 221 -24.09 19.95 29.64
CA ASN A 221 -24.94 18.89 29.07
C ASN A 221 -24.37 17.49 29.39
N PRO A 222 -24.43 17.04 30.66
CA PRO A 222 -23.78 15.80 31.08
C PRO A 222 -24.46 14.56 30.50
N VAL A 223 -23.67 13.66 29.93
CA VAL A 223 -24.11 12.35 29.42
C VAL A 223 -23.35 11.23 30.14
N MET A 224 -24.06 10.16 30.49
CA MET A 224 -23.43 8.91 30.92
C MET A 224 -23.25 7.99 29.70
N ALA A 225 -22.00 7.65 29.38
CA ALA A 225 -21.65 6.76 28.27
C ALA A 225 -20.90 5.52 28.78
N GLY A 226 -21.14 4.35 28.16
CA GLY A 226 -20.45 3.10 28.53
C GLY A 226 -20.93 2.46 29.84
N LEU A 227 -22.23 2.59 30.15
CA LEU A 227 -22.85 2.02 31.35
C LEU A 227 -22.88 0.49 31.33
N VAL A 228 -22.98 -0.12 32.51
CA VAL A 228 -23.32 -1.54 32.66
C VAL A 228 -24.80 -1.72 32.37
N GLN A 229 -25.12 -2.53 31.36
CA GLN A 229 -26.50 -2.90 30.99
C GLN A 229 -26.76 -4.38 31.30
N ASN A 230 -27.96 -4.67 31.81
CA ASN A 230 -28.44 -6.05 31.93
C ASN A 230 -28.91 -6.58 30.57
N GLN A 231 -29.20 -7.88 30.53
CA GLN A 231 -29.34 -8.67 29.29
C GLN A 231 -30.39 -8.12 28.32
N ASP A 232 -31.52 -7.62 28.82
CA ASP A 232 -32.61 -7.07 28.02
C ASP A 232 -32.18 -5.81 27.26
N SER A 233 -31.61 -4.85 27.98
CA SER A 233 -31.15 -3.57 27.47
C SER A 233 -29.91 -3.71 26.58
N TYR A 234 -29.00 -4.63 26.94
CA TYR A 234 -27.79 -4.88 26.17
C TYR A 234 -28.12 -5.42 24.78
N MET A 235 -28.97 -6.46 24.68
CA MET A 235 -29.34 -7.03 23.38
C MET A 235 -30.00 -5.99 22.48
N GLN A 236 -30.90 -5.17 23.03
CA GLN A 236 -31.55 -4.09 22.29
C GLN A 236 -30.54 -3.03 21.84
N SER A 237 -29.60 -2.63 22.71
CA SER A 237 -28.59 -1.61 22.40
C SER A 237 -27.60 -2.07 21.34
N VAL A 238 -27.24 -3.36 21.32
CA VAL A 238 -26.36 -3.94 20.29
C VAL A 238 -27.10 -4.12 18.97
N ALA A 239 -28.27 -4.76 18.97
CA ALA A 239 -29.02 -5.04 17.74
C ALA A 239 -29.51 -3.76 17.04
N SER A 240 -29.83 -2.72 17.80
CA SER A 240 -30.33 -1.44 17.28
C SER A 240 -29.28 -0.61 16.54
N GLN A 241 -27.97 -0.88 16.74
CA GLN A 241 -26.90 -0.18 16.02
C GLN A 241 -27.02 -0.38 14.51
N ARG A 242 -27.53 -1.54 14.07
CA ARG A 242 -27.67 -1.88 12.66
C ARG A 242 -28.67 -0.95 11.94
N PRO A 243 -29.98 -0.96 12.27
CA PRO A 243 -30.95 -0.12 11.56
C PRO A 243 -30.76 1.37 11.80
N TYR A 244 -30.19 1.79 12.94
CA TYR A 244 -30.10 3.22 13.30
C TYR A 244 -28.78 3.87 12.88
N PHE A 245 -27.71 3.10 12.68
CA PHE A 245 -26.40 3.66 12.32
C PHE A 245 -25.74 2.91 11.16
N PHE A 246 -25.49 1.60 11.28
CA PHE A 246 -24.67 0.88 10.30
C PHE A 246 -25.31 0.81 8.90
N ASP A 247 -26.62 0.62 8.81
CA ASP A 247 -27.34 0.53 7.53
C ASP A 247 -27.27 1.84 6.72
N HIS A 248 -26.93 2.97 7.36
CA HIS A 248 -26.74 4.26 6.69
C HIS A 248 -25.30 4.49 6.19
N VAL A 249 -24.30 3.76 6.70
CA VAL A 249 -22.88 4.00 6.38
C VAL A 249 -22.64 3.91 4.88
N GLN A 250 -23.23 2.92 4.21
CA GLN A 250 -23.09 2.71 2.77
C GLN A 250 -23.47 3.96 1.95
N GLY A 251 -24.69 4.48 2.17
CA GLY A 251 -25.18 5.65 1.43
C GLY A 251 -24.41 6.93 1.77
N LEU A 252 -23.94 7.06 3.01
CA LEU A 252 -23.11 8.19 3.43
C LEU A 252 -21.69 8.12 2.84
N THR A 253 -21.15 6.92 2.65
CA THR A 253 -19.89 6.71 1.92
C THR A 253 -20.03 7.12 0.45
N ASP A 254 -21.10 6.68 -0.23
CA ASP A 254 -21.33 7.06 -1.64
C ASP A 254 -21.49 8.58 -1.78
N ARG A 255 -22.16 9.23 -0.80
CA ARG A 255 -22.26 10.69 -0.72
C ARG A 255 -20.89 11.36 -0.53
N ALA A 256 -20.06 10.87 0.39
CA ALA A 256 -18.74 11.44 0.66
C ALA A 256 -17.84 11.35 -0.60
N PHE A 257 -17.84 10.21 -1.28
CA PHE A 257 -17.11 10.06 -2.54
C PHE A 257 -17.57 11.04 -3.62
N GLU A 258 -18.88 11.22 -3.79
CA GLU A 258 -19.43 12.16 -4.78
C GLU A 258 -19.11 13.63 -4.44
N GLU A 259 -19.18 14.01 -3.16
CA GLU A 259 -18.79 15.34 -2.69
C GLU A 259 -17.31 15.62 -2.99
N PHE A 260 -16.42 14.65 -2.75
CA PHE A 260 -15.00 14.78 -3.05
C PHE A 260 -14.73 14.87 -4.56
N TYR A 261 -15.45 14.07 -5.36
CA TYR A 261 -15.35 14.10 -6.82
C TYR A 261 -15.71 15.47 -7.41
N LYS A 262 -16.77 16.11 -6.89
CA LYS A 262 -17.19 17.45 -7.36
C LYS A 262 -16.14 18.53 -7.15
N LEU A 263 -15.36 18.44 -6.08
CA LEU A 263 -14.31 19.42 -5.78
C LEU A 263 -13.00 19.13 -6.54
N THR A 264 -12.67 17.85 -6.73
CA THR A 264 -11.32 17.45 -7.14
C THR A 264 -11.24 16.84 -8.55
N GLY A 265 -12.36 16.39 -9.10
CA GLY A 265 -12.43 15.55 -10.29
C GLY A 265 -11.88 14.13 -10.10
N ARG A 266 -11.43 13.75 -8.90
CA ARG A 266 -10.93 12.39 -8.60
C ARG A 266 -12.07 11.54 -8.05
N ARG A 267 -12.39 10.46 -8.77
CA ARG A 267 -13.54 9.62 -8.48
C ARG A 267 -13.15 8.43 -7.63
N TYR A 268 -13.93 8.18 -6.59
CA TYR A 268 -13.85 7.00 -5.74
C TYR A 268 -15.23 6.34 -5.69
N GLU A 269 -15.24 5.01 -5.59
CA GLU A 269 -16.43 4.21 -5.37
C GLU A 269 -16.06 3.07 -4.42
N ARG A 270 -17.04 2.48 -3.71
CA ARG A 270 -16.77 1.37 -2.78
C ARG A 270 -16.10 0.17 -3.47
N VAL A 271 -16.37 -0.01 -4.76
CA VAL A 271 -15.72 -0.96 -5.67
C VAL A 271 -15.37 -0.21 -6.95
N MET A 272 -14.09 -0.15 -7.32
CA MET A 272 -13.69 0.43 -8.60
C MET A 272 -13.30 -0.67 -9.61
N GLY A 273 -13.65 -0.45 -10.87
CA GLY A 273 -13.32 -1.34 -11.97
C GLY A 273 -12.32 -0.69 -12.93
N TYR A 274 -11.39 -1.50 -13.45
CA TYR A 274 -10.53 -1.16 -14.57
C TYR A 274 -10.74 -2.19 -15.69
N ARG A 275 -11.28 -1.73 -16.83
CA ARG A 275 -11.63 -2.57 -18.01
C ARG A 275 -12.51 -3.77 -17.67
N THR A 276 -13.50 -3.58 -16.79
CA THR A 276 -14.37 -4.66 -16.29
C THR A 276 -15.61 -4.87 -17.15
N GLU A 277 -15.98 -3.91 -18.00
CA GLU A 277 -17.24 -3.89 -18.74
C GLU A 277 -17.33 -5.09 -19.70
N ASP A 278 -16.32 -5.28 -20.55
CA ASP A 278 -16.22 -6.37 -21.53
C ASP A 278 -15.37 -7.56 -21.05
N ALA A 279 -14.95 -7.58 -19.78
CA ALA A 279 -14.04 -8.60 -19.26
C ALA A 279 -14.68 -9.99 -19.20
N ASP A 280 -13.92 -11.00 -19.63
CA ASP A 280 -14.23 -12.42 -19.41
C ASP A 280 -13.67 -12.90 -18.06
N TYR A 281 -12.52 -12.37 -17.65
CA TYR A 281 -11.81 -12.75 -16.43
C TYR A 281 -11.53 -11.53 -15.56
N LEU A 282 -11.54 -11.68 -14.24
CA LEU A 282 -11.22 -10.60 -13.32
C LEU A 282 -10.07 -10.97 -12.38
N ILE A 283 -9.20 -10.00 -12.09
CA ILE A 283 -8.36 -10.00 -10.90
C ILE A 283 -9.03 -9.07 -9.88
N LEU A 284 -9.23 -9.52 -8.64
CA LEU A 284 -9.83 -8.73 -7.57
C LEU A 284 -8.89 -8.72 -6.37
N GLY A 285 -8.60 -7.54 -5.82
CA GLY A 285 -7.77 -7.42 -4.63
C GLY A 285 -7.84 -6.04 -3.98
N GLN A 286 -6.96 -5.82 -3.00
CA GLN A 286 -6.82 -4.58 -2.25
C GLN A 286 -5.36 -4.12 -2.21
N GLY A 287 -5.16 -2.82 -2.07
CA GLY A 287 -3.83 -2.25 -1.87
C GLY A 287 -2.97 -2.23 -3.13
N SER A 288 -1.64 -2.26 -2.93
CA SER A 288 -0.69 -1.92 -3.98
C SER A 288 -0.53 -2.95 -5.11
N VAL A 289 -1.21 -4.10 -5.01
CA VAL A 289 -1.31 -5.07 -6.11
C VAL A 289 -2.16 -4.55 -7.25
N VAL A 290 -3.15 -3.69 -6.97
CA VAL A 290 -4.15 -3.23 -7.94
C VAL A 290 -3.49 -2.50 -9.13
N PRO A 291 -2.64 -1.48 -8.95
CA PRO A 291 -1.98 -0.82 -10.09
C PRO A 291 -1.12 -1.79 -10.92
N SER A 292 -0.46 -2.76 -10.28
CA SER A 292 0.34 -3.77 -11.00
C SER A 292 -0.55 -4.72 -11.82
N ALA A 293 -1.70 -5.11 -11.28
CA ALA A 293 -2.70 -5.89 -11.99
C ALA A 293 -3.30 -5.12 -13.17
N GLU A 294 -3.54 -3.81 -13.05
CA GLU A 294 -4.01 -2.96 -14.15
C GLU A 294 -3.02 -2.97 -15.33
N ALA A 295 -1.72 -2.87 -15.04
CA ALA A 295 -0.66 -2.92 -16.06
C ALA A 295 -0.57 -4.30 -16.74
N VAL A 296 -0.68 -5.39 -15.96
CA VAL A 296 -0.71 -6.76 -16.51
C VAL A 296 -1.98 -7.00 -17.35
N ALA A 297 -3.11 -6.43 -16.94
CA ALA A 297 -4.35 -6.53 -17.69
C ALA A 297 -4.26 -5.87 -19.06
N ASP A 298 -3.67 -4.67 -19.14
CA ASP A 298 -3.37 -4.01 -20.42
C ASP A 298 -2.47 -4.88 -21.30
N TYR A 299 -1.38 -5.38 -20.73
CA TYR A 299 -0.43 -6.21 -21.46
C TYR A 299 -1.07 -7.47 -22.06
N LEU A 300 -1.84 -8.22 -21.27
CA LEU A 300 -2.49 -9.45 -21.73
C LEU A 300 -3.59 -9.18 -22.75
N ARG A 301 -4.29 -8.05 -22.64
CA ARG A 301 -5.25 -7.61 -23.65
C ARG A 301 -4.57 -7.28 -24.97
N GLU A 302 -3.48 -6.52 -24.94
CA GLU A 302 -2.78 -6.05 -26.12
C GLU A 302 -2.01 -7.16 -26.85
N THR A 303 -1.35 -8.04 -26.09
CA THR A 303 -0.44 -9.05 -26.67
C THR A 303 -1.12 -10.39 -26.93
N ARG A 304 -2.17 -10.73 -26.18
CA ARG A 304 -2.83 -12.05 -26.25
C ARG A 304 -4.33 -11.99 -26.51
N GLY A 305 -4.93 -10.80 -26.53
CA GLY A 305 -6.38 -10.64 -26.73
C GLY A 305 -7.23 -11.17 -25.56
N ILE A 306 -6.63 -11.42 -24.40
CA ILE A 306 -7.35 -11.95 -23.23
C ILE A 306 -8.10 -10.80 -22.56
N LYS A 307 -9.43 -10.88 -22.51
CA LYS A 307 -10.28 -9.85 -21.89
C LYS A 307 -10.25 -9.96 -20.37
N VAL A 308 -9.18 -9.50 -19.75
CA VAL A 308 -9.06 -9.39 -18.30
C VAL A 308 -9.41 -7.98 -17.83
N GLY A 309 -10.13 -7.88 -16.72
CA GLY A 309 -10.39 -6.66 -15.97
C GLY A 309 -9.84 -6.75 -14.55
N VAL A 310 -9.74 -5.62 -13.87
CA VAL A 310 -9.24 -5.53 -12.48
C VAL A 310 -10.28 -4.86 -11.60
N VAL A 311 -10.48 -5.39 -10.41
CA VAL A 311 -11.39 -4.87 -9.39
C VAL A 311 -10.58 -4.45 -8.17
N ASP A 312 -10.71 -3.17 -7.83
CA ASP A 312 -10.15 -2.55 -6.63
C ASP A 312 -11.25 -2.50 -5.56
N LEU A 313 -11.08 -3.29 -4.49
CA LEU A 313 -12.02 -3.28 -3.37
C LEU A 313 -11.64 -2.17 -2.37
N VAL A 314 -12.03 -0.95 -2.70
CA VAL A 314 -11.73 0.25 -1.92
C VAL A 314 -12.32 0.18 -0.50
N MET A 315 -13.55 -0.32 -0.37
CA MET A 315 -14.23 -0.50 0.91
C MET A 315 -14.47 -1.98 1.22
N PHE A 316 -14.05 -2.42 2.40
CA PHE A 316 -14.28 -3.79 2.90
C PHE A 316 -15.41 -3.87 3.93
N ARG A 317 -15.60 -2.84 4.76
CA ARG A 317 -16.72 -2.73 5.72
C ARG A 317 -17.41 -1.37 5.60
N PRO A 318 -18.75 -1.32 5.48
CA PRO A 318 -19.64 -2.43 5.12
C PRO A 318 -19.25 -3.06 3.78
N PHE A 319 -19.42 -4.38 3.66
CA PHE A 319 -18.99 -5.12 2.47
C PHE A 319 -19.89 -4.77 1.26
N PRO A 320 -19.34 -4.30 0.11
CA PRO A 320 -20.11 -3.74 -1.00
C PRO A 320 -20.73 -4.83 -1.91
N SER A 321 -21.61 -5.61 -1.33
CA SER A 321 -22.25 -6.78 -1.96
C SER A 321 -23.11 -6.39 -3.18
N ASP A 322 -23.77 -5.23 -3.10
CA ASP A 322 -24.64 -4.66 -4.13
C ASP A 322 -23.88 -4.31 -5.43
N LEU A 323 -22.60 -3.92 -5.30
CA LEU A 323 -21.73 -3.62 -6.44
C LEU A 323 -21.02 -4.88 -6.95
N LEU A 324 -20.48 -5.69 -6.04
CA LEU A 324 -19.76 -6.92 -6.42
C LEU A 324 -20.66 -7.92 -7.14
N GLY A 325 -21.92 -8.09 -6.70
CA GLY A 325 -22.87 -8.97 -7.38
C GLY A 325 -23.04 -8.62 -8.87
N LYS A 326 -23.01 -7.33 -9.21
CA LYS A 326 -23.10 -6.86 -10.61
C LYS A 326 -21.81 -7.10 -11.38
N VAL A 327 -20.67 -6.75 -10.80
CA VAL A 327 -19.35 -6.87 -11.45
C VAL A 327 -18.99 -8.34 -11.75
N LEU A 328 -19.35 -9.25 -10.84
CA LEU A 328 -19.03 -10.68 -10.93
C LEU A 328 -19.92 -11.46 -11.90
N LYS A 329 -21.12 -10.95 -12.23
CA LYS A 329 -22.12 -11.69 -13.00
C LYS A 329 -21.62 -12.01 -14.41
N GLY A 330 -21.71 -13.27 -14.80
CA GLY A 330 -21.41 -13.75 -16.15
C GLY A 330 -19.93 -13.79 -16.51
N ARG A 331 -19.03 -13.55 -15.55
CA ARG A 331 -17.58 -13.70 -15.78
C ARG A 331 -17.20 -15.18 -15.81
N LYS A 332 -16.21 -15.54 -16.63
CA LYS A 332 -15.73 -16.92 -16.75
C LYS A 332 -14.90 -17.34 -15.53
N GLY A 333 -14.12 -16.42 -14.97
CA GLY A 333 -13.32 -16.68 -13.79
C GLY A 333 -12.87 -15.41 -13.06
N VAL A 334 -12.71 -15.52 -11.74
CA VAL A 334 -12.25 -14.42 -10.88
C VAL A 334 -11.14 -14.93 -9.97
N ALA A 335 -9.96 -14.32 -10.07
CA ALA A 335 -8.83 -14.53 -9.18
C ALA A 335 -8.88 -13.47 -8.08
N VAL A 336 -9.22 -13.90 -6.87
CA VAL A 336 -9.20 -13.06 -5.66
C VAL A 336 -7.81 -13.17 -5.04
N LEU A 337 -7.08 -12.08 -5.01
CA LEU A 337 -5.70 -12.03 -4.53
C LEU A 337 -5.62 -11.35 -3.16
N GLU A 338 -5.11 -12.07 -2.17
CA GLU A 338 -5.07 -11.64 -0.77
C GLU A 338 -3.64 -11.71 -0.22
N ARG A 339 -3.21 -10.66 0.50
CA ARG A 339 -1.86 -10.56 1.04
C ARG A 339 -1.76 -11.11 2.47
N LEU A 340 -2.28 -12.31 2.66
CA LEU A 340 -2.25 -13.05 3.92
C LEU A 340 -2.48 -14.54 3.66
N ASP A 341 -2.40 -15.33 4.72
CA ASP A 341 -2.86 -16.73 4.70
C ASP A 341 -3.46 -17.13 6.04
N GLN A 342 -4.63 -17.77 6.01
CA GLN A 342 -5.43 -18.22 7.15
C GLN A 342 -5.88 -19.67 6.95
N PRO A 343 -4.96 -20.65 7.07
CA PRO A 343 -5.18 -22.02 6.58
C PRO A 343 -6.25 -22.84 7.33
N LEU A 344 -6.71 -22.38 8.51
CA LEU A 344 -7.82 -23.02 9.24
C LEU A 344 -9.19 -22.42 8.89
N ALA A 345 -9.23 -21.33 8.13
CA ALA A 345 -10.46 -20.79 7.58
C ALA A 345 -10.88 -21.59 6.33
N VAL A 346 -12.18 -21.64 6.05
CA VAL A 346 -12.70 -22.31 4.84
C VAL A 346 -12.19 -21.64 3.57
N ASP A 347 -12.12 -20.31 3.57
CA ASP A 347 -11.51 -19.48 2.55
C ASP A 347 -10.88 -18.25 3.24
N LEU A 348 -9.99 -17.56 2.53
CA LEU A 348 -9.42 -16.29 2.95
C LEU A 348 -10.49 -15.18 3.05
N PRO A 349 -10.26 -14.10 3.82
CA PRO A 349 -11.27 -13.09 4.15
C PRO A 349 -12.07 -12.51 2.97
N LEU A 350 -11.41 -12.05 1.89
CA LEU A 350 -12.12 -11.50 0.73
C LEU A 350 -12.90 -12.59 -0.01
N MET A 351 -12.26 -13.74 -0.26
CA MET A 351 -12.91 -14.86 -0.93
C MET A 351 -14.17 -15.32 -0.18
N ARG A 352 -14.13 -15.36 1.16
CA ARG A 352 -15.28 -15.76 2.00
C ARG A 352 -16.47 -14.83 1.79
N GLU A 353 -16.26 -13.52 1.79
CA GLU A 353 -17.31 -12.53 1.58
C GLU A 353 -17.84 -12.58 0.13
N ILE A 354 -16.95 -12.73 -0.85
CA ILE A 354 -17.33 -12.85 -2.27
C ILE A 354 -18.18 -14.09 -2.52
N ARG A 355 -17.83 -15.24 -1.91
CA ARG A 355 -18.66 -16.45 -1.98
C ARG A 355 -20.04 -16.22 -1.38
N ALA A 356 -20.13 -15.50 -0.26
CA ALA A 356 -21.40 -15.15 0.34
C ALA A 356 -22.25 -14.27 -0.61
N VAL A 357 -21.65 -13.29 -1.30
CA VAL A 357 -22.34 -12.47 -2.30
C VAL A 357 -22.86 -13.32 -3.46
N VAL A 358 -22.02 -14.18 -4.04
CA VAL A 358 -22.43 -15.07 -5.15
C VAL A 358 -23.55 -16.01 -4.73
N ALA A 359 -23.47 -16.59 -3.52
CA ALA A 359 -24.51 -17.46 -2.98
C ALA A 359 -25.85 -16.72 -2.83
N ARG A 360 -25.84 -15.49 -2.29
CA ARG A 360 -27.06 -14.67 -2.15
C ARG A 360 -27.64 -14.23 -3.50
N CYS A 361 -26.79 -13.93 -4.50
CA CYS A 361 -27.26 -13.64 -5.86
C CYS A 361 -27.94 -14.86 -6.52
N LEU A 362 -27.42 -16.07 -6.26
CA LEU A 362 -28.05 -17.33 -6.70
C LEU A 362 -29.36 -17.61 -5.96
N GLU A 363 -29.45 -17.29 -4.66
CA GLU A 363 -30.70 -17.38 -3.91
C GLU A 363 -31.80 -16.50 -4.52
N ASN A 364 -31.46 -15.27 -4.92
CA ASN A 364 -32.38 -14.39 -5.66
C ASN A 364 -32.87 -15.01 -6.98
N GLY A 365 -32.04 -15.82 -7.65
CA GLY A 365 -32.42 -16.54 -8.86
C GLY A 365 -33.42 -17.68 -8.67
N ARG A 366 -33.56 -18.21 -7.44
CA ARG A 366 -34.46 -19.34 -7.14
C ARG A 366 -35.93 -18.97 -7.24
N ASP A 367 -36.30 -17.77 -6.82
CA ASP A 367 -37.65 -17.22 -6.96
C ASP A 367 -37.59 -15.75 -7.41
N PRO A 368 -37.61 -15.49 -8.73
CA PRO A 368 -37.57 -14.13 -9.26
C PRO A 368 -38.77 -13.26 -8.87
N LYS A 369 -39.86 -13.84 -8.36
CA LYS A 369 -41.04 -13.09 -7.89
C LYS A 369 -40.91 -12.64 -6.45
N ARG A 370 -39.98 -13.25 -5.68
CA ARG A 370 -39.74 -12.94 -4.27
C ARG A 370 -38.23 -12.96 -4.00
N LEU A 371 -37.58 -11.85 -4.31
CA LEU A 371 -36.15 -11.66 -4.04
C LEU A 371 -35.88 -11.71 -2.53
N ALA A 372 -34.97 -12.59 -2.11
CA ALA A 372 -34.56 -12.73 -0.71
C ALA A 372 -33.67 -11.55 -0.27
N HIS A 373 -32.86 -11.04 -1.20
CA HIS A 373 -31.90 -9.93 -1.01
C HIS A 373 -32.13 -8.89 -2.11
N PRO A 374 -33.16 -8.01 -2.00
CA PRO A 374 -33.60 -7.13 -3.09
C PRO A 374 -32.53 -6.19 -3.67
N GLU A 375 -31.50 -5.88 -2.88
CA GLU A 375 -30.38 -5.03 -3.24
C GLU A 375 -29.32 -5.73 -4.11
N LEU A 376 -29.35 -7.06 -4.17
CA LEU A 376 -28.36 -7.86 -4.88
C LEU A 376 -28.84 -8.26 -6.28
N GLU A 377 -27.87 -8.47 -7.16
CA GLU A 377 -28.09 -8.93 -8.53
C GLU A 377 -28.71 -10.34 -8.57
N VAL A 378 -29.45 -10.66 -9.63
CA VAL A 378 -30.15 -11.95 -9.77
C VAL A 378 -29.36 -12.89 -10.67
N TYR A 379 -28.87 -14.02 -10.13
CA TYR A 379 -28.17 -15.05 -10.93
C TYR A 379 -29.15 -16.19 -11.20
N ARG A 380 -29.65 -16.28 -12.44
CA ARG A 380 -30.71 -17.22 -12.85
C ARG A 380 -30.17 -18.62 -13.12
N GLU A 381 -28.94 -18.70 -13.58
CA GLU A 381 -28.28 -19.96 -13.93
C GLU A 381 -26.92 -20.06 -13.25
N LEU A 382 -26.40 -21.28 -13.10
CA LEU A 382 -25.06 -21.48 -12.53
C LEU A 382 -23.97 -20.78 -13.35
N ALA A 383 -24.18 -20.59 -14.65
CA ALA A 383 -23.26 -19.88 -15.53
C ALA A 383 -23.19 -18.36 -15.25
N ASP A 384 -24.18 -17.78 -14.55
CA ASP A 384 -24.09 -16.40 -14.08
C ASP A 384 -23.05 -16.23 -12.96
N ALA A 385 -22.75 -17.31 -12.23
CA ALA A 385 -21.75 -17.32 -11.18
C ALA A 385 -20.36 -17.66 -11.75
N PRO A 386 -19.32 -16.82 -11.54
CA PRO A 386 -18.01 -17.11 -12.06
C PRO A 386 -17.32 -18.24 -11.30
N ALA A 387 -16.37 -18.91 -11.97
CA ALA A 387 -15.42 -19.77 -11.27
C ALA A 387 -14.50 -18.90 -10.38
N LEU A 388 -14.57 -19.11 -9.07
CA LEU A 388 -13.73 -18.39 -8.11
C LEU A 388 -12.40 -19.12 -7.87
N TYR A 389 -11.31 -18.36 -7.79
CA TYR A 389 -9.96 -18.82 -7.53
C TYR A 389 -9.31 -17.93 -6.46
N SER A 390 -8.77 -18.53 -5.41
CA SER A 390 -8.15 -17.86 -4.25
C SER A 390 -6.63 -17.89 -4.39
N GLY A 391 -6.01 -16.72 -4.40
CA GLY A 391 -4.56 -16.56 -4.51
C GLY A 391 -3.99 -15.87 -3.28
N SER A 392 -3.08 -16.53 -2.56
CA SER A 392 -2.28 -15.89 -1.52
C SER A 392 -0.94 -15.41 -2.09
N PHE A 393 -0.53 -14.20 -1.75
CA PHE A 393 0.71 -13.62 -2.26
C PHE A 393 1.35 -12.66 -1.26
N GLY A 394 2.60 -12.27 -1.53
CA GLY A 394 3.16 -11.02 -1.03
C GLY A 394 3.28 -10.83 0.48
N MET A 395 3.09 -11.88 1.27
CA MET A 395 3.19 -11.87 2.74
C MET A 395 4.60 -11.45 3.16
N GLY A 396 4.68 -10.51 4.11
CA GLY A 396 5.95 -9.96 4.57
C GLY A 396 6.68 -9.16 3.49
N SER A 397 5.94 -8.43 2.65
CA SER A 397 6.43 -7.75 1.43
C SER A 397 7.25 -8.66 0.51
N ARG A 398 6.90 -9.95 0.45
CA ARG A 398 7.48 -10.83 -0.57
C ARG A 398 7.14 -10.25 -1.95
N ASP A 399 8.18 -10.09 -2.76
CA ASP A 399 8.05 -9.43 -4.06
C ASP A 399 7.08 -10.16 -5.01
N LEU A 400 6.20 -9.43 -5.70
CA LEU A 400 5.28 -9.96 -6.70
C LEU A 400 5.61 -9.36 -8.06
N GLN A 401 6.26 -10.17 -8.89
CA GLN A 401 6.58 -9.82 -10.27
C GLN A 401 5.32 -9.89 -11.16
N PRO A 402 5.30 -9.17 -12.30
CA PRO A 402 4.28 -9.31 -13.33
C PRO A 402 4.00 -10.78 -13.73
N GLU A 403 5.02 -11.64 -13.72
CA GLU A 403 4.89 -13.10 -13.91
C GLU A 403 3.80 -13.73 -13.03
N GLY A 404 3.72 -13.38 -11.74
CA GLY A 404 2.76 -13.97 -10.82
C GLY A 404 1.31 -13.60 -11.15
N LEU A 405 1.11 -12.37 -11.63
CA LEU A 405 -0.22 -11.90 -12.07
C LEU A 405 -0.61 -12.53 -13.41
N VAL A 406 0.35 -12.71 -14.32
CA VAL A 406 0.15 -13.52 -15.54
C VAL A 406 -0.25 -14.95 -15.17
N ALA A 407 0.44 -15.56 -14.20
CA ALA A 407 0.11 -16.90 -13.68
C ALA A 407 -1.32 -17.00 -13.17
N ALA A 408 -1.79 -16.00 -12.42
CA ALA A 408 -3.14 -15.96 -11.88
C ALA A 408 -4.19 -15.96 -13.00
N VAL A 409 -3.96 -15.21 -14.08
CA VAL A 409 -4.85 -15.19 -15.25
C VAL A 409 -4.80 -16.52 -16.00
N GLU A 410 -3.60 -17.02 -16.30
CA GLU A 410 -3.41 -18.29 -17.00
C GLU A 410 -4.04 -19.47 -16.25
N ASN A 411 -3.97 -19.47 -14.91
CA ASN A 411 -4.58 -20.49 -14.08
C ASN A 411 -6.11 -20.55 -14.26
N MET A 412 -6.79 -19.43 -14.51
CA MET A 412 -8.24 -19.40 -14.72
C MET A 412 -8.68 -19.86 -16.11
N MET A 413 -7.78 -19.83 -17.09
CA MET A 413 -8.10 -20.15 -18.48
C MET A 413 -8.49 -21.63 -18.65
N PRO A 414 -9.23 -22.01 -19.71
CA PRO A 414 -9.65 -23.39 -19.93
C PRO A 414 -8.48 -24.37 -20.09
N ALA A 415 -7.34 -23.90 -20.60
CA ALA A 415 -6.10 -24.69 -20.71
C ALA A 415 -5.19 -24.58 -19.48
N GLY A 416 -5.57 -23.77 -18.48
CA GLY A 416 -4.83 -23.57 -17.25
C GLY A 416 -4.97 -24.75 -16.28
N LYS A 417 -4.19 -24.72 -15.19
CA LYS A 417 -4.28 -25.72 -14.11
C LYS A 417 -5.59 -25.63 -13.32
N GLN A 418 -6.30 -24.50 -13.40
CA GLN A 418 -7.55 -24.23 -12.69
C GLN A 418 -7.49 -24.50 -11.19
N LYS A 419 -6.33 -24.24 -10.58
CA LYS A 419 -6.09 -24.49 -9.17
C LYS A 419 -6.85 -23.49 -8.32
N LYS A 420 -7.75 -23.99 -7.46
CA LYS A 420 -8.68 -23.17 -6.67
C LYS A 420 -8.03 -22.38 -5.55
N MET A 421 -7.00 -22.93 -4.92
CA MET A 421 -6.17 -22.23 -3.95
C MET A 421 -4.71 -22.35 -4.38
N PHE A 422 -4.04 -21.21 -4.56
CA PHE A 422 -2.67 -21.15 -5.04
C PHE A 422 -1.87 -20.06 -4.35
N TYR A 423 -0.55 -20.20 -4.40
CA TYR A 423 0.40 -19.21 -3.91
C TYR A 423 1.15 -18.57 -5.08
N LEU A 424 1.38 -17.26 -4.98
CA LEU A 424 2.25 -16.51 -5.89
C LEU A 424 3.52 -16.08 -5.15
N SER A 425 4.57 -15.77 -5.90
CA SER A 425 5.85 -15.21 -5.40
C SER A 425 6.74 -16.12 -4.55
N ILE A 426 6.34 -17.37 -4.32
CA ILE A 426 7.13 -18.35 -3.58
C ILE A 426 7.19 -19.66 -4.36
N ASP A 427 8.19 -20.47 -4.06
CA ASP A 427 8.22 -21.88 -4.45
C ASP A 427 8.39 -22.70 -3.17
N PHE A 428 7.59 -23.77 -3.04
CA PHE A 428 7.76 -24.72 -1.94
C PHE A 428 9.03 -25.56 -2.13
N LEU A 429 9.39 -25.83 -3.39
CA LEU A 429 10.60 -26.53 -3.81
C LEU A 429 11.22 -25.76 -4.97
N ARG A 430 12.55 -25.58 -4.96
CA ARG A 430 13.24 -24.91 -6.08
C ARG A 430 13.30 -25.83 -7.29
N ASP A 431 13.18 -25.25 -8.48
CA ASP A 431 13.37 -26.00 -9.73
C ASP A 431 14.83 -26.38 -9.96
N LYS A 432 15.76 -25.51 -9.55
CA LYS A 432 17.20 -25.76 -9.59
C LYS A 432 17.76 -25.72 -8.17
N PRO A 433 18.03 -26.88 -7.54
CA PRO A 433 18.72 -26.94 -6.27
C PRO A 433 20.08 -26.24 -6.34
N ILE A 434 20.45 -25.50 -5.28
CA ILE A 434 21.72 -24.78 -5.21
C ILE A 434 22.88 -25.72 -4.85
N SER A 435 22.58 -26.88 -4.27
CA SER A 435 23.58 -27.88 -3.88
C SER A 435 23.00 -29.29 -3.90
N PRO A 436 23.84 -30.34 -4.00
CA PRO A 436 23.39 -31.73 -3.89
C PRO A 436 22.68 -32.04 -2.57
N LYS A 437 23.08 -31.37 -1.47
CA LYS A 437 22.40 -31.49 -0.17
C LYS A 437 20.98 -30.94 -0.22
N GLN A 438 20.79 -29.80 -0.90
CA GLN A 438 19.44 -29.24 -1.10
C GLN A 438 18.61 -30.15 -2.00
N GLU A 439 19.19 -30.73 -3.04
CA GLU A 439 18.51 -31.67 -3.94
C GLU A 439 17.97 -32.88 -3.16
N ALA A 440 18.82 -33.56 -2.38
CA ALA A 440 18.40 -34.68 -1.55
C ALA A 440 17.30 -34.30 -0.54
N TYR A 441 17.40 -33.11 0.07
CA TYR A 441 16.37 -32.64 1.00
C TYR A 441 15.04 -32.35 0.30
N GLN A 442 15.07 -31.75 -0.90
CA GLN A 442 13.85 -31.53 -1.69
C GLN A 442 13.21 -32.85 -2.13
N GLN A 443 14.01 -33.87 -2.46
CA GLN A 443 13.51 -35.21 -2.77
C GLN A 443 12.76 -35.81 -1.57
N THR A 444 13.31 -35.73 -0.35
CA THR A 444 12.60 -36.17 0.86
C THR A 444 11.25 -35.45 1.04
N ILE A 445 11.21 -34.13 0.78
CA ILE A 445 9.96 -33.37 0.89
C ILE A 445 8.95 -33.80 -0.20
N GLU A 446 9.39 -33.95 -1.44
CA GLU A 446 8.54 -34.32 -2.57
C GLU A 446 7.98 -35.75 -2.40
N GLU A 447 8.76 -36.68 -1.86
CA GLU A 447 8.28 -38.02 -1.48
C GLU A 447 7.22 -37.99 -0.39
N ALA A 448 7.40 -37.17 0.65
CA ALA A 448 6.46 -37.05 1.76
C ALA A 448 5.20 -36.20 1.41
N TYR A 449 5.35 -35.25 0.49
CA TYR A 449 4.33 -34.27 0.10
C TYR A 449 4.30 -34.10 -1.43
N PRO A 450 3.78 -35.10 -2.17
CA PRO A 450 3.91 -35.18 -3.63
C PRO A 450 3.33 -34.00 -4.41
N ASN A 451 2.35 -33.28 -3.83
CA ASN A 451 1.67 -32.16 -4.50
C ASN A 451 2.15 -30.78 -4.00
N VAL A 452 3.17 -30.72 -3.15
CA VAL A 452 3.58 -29.46 -2.49
C VAL A 452 4.06 -28.41 -3.49
N ARG A 453 4.77 -28.85 -4.54
CA ARG A 453 5.25 -27.96 -5.61
C ARG A 453 4.11 -27.28 -6.33
N GLU A 454 3.01 -28.00 -6.53
CA GLU A 454 1.86 -27.51 -7.29
C GLU A 454 1.11 -26.41 -6.55
N LEU A 455 1.30 -26.25 -5.23
CA LEU A 455 0.64 -25.19 -4.45
C LEU A 455 1.03 -23.81 -4.93
N ALA A 456 2.27 -23.64 -5.40
CA ALA A 456 2.72 -22.44 -6.08
C ALA A 456 2.46 -22.54 -7.59
N ILE A 457 2.13 -21.41 -8.22
CA ILE A 457 2.01 -21.30 -9.68
C ILE A 457 2.94 -20.22 -10.22
N ARG A 458 3.41 -20.43 -11.45
CA ARG A 458 4.30 -19.53 -12.20
C ARG A 458 3.64 -19.20 -13.53
N GLY A 459 3.88 -17.98 -14.00
CA GLY A 459 3.39 -17.50 -15.29
C GLY A 459 4.30 -17.95 -16.41
N SER A 460 3.79 -17.94 -17.64
CA SER A 460 4.62 -18.33 -18.80
C SER A 460 5.76 -17.34 -19.10
N GLU A 461 5.67 -16.09 -18.61
CA GLU A 461 6.63 -15.02 -18.87
C GLU A 461 6.63 -13.95 -17.78
N ASN A 462 7.71 -13.17 -17.71
CA ASN A 462 7.81 -11.97 -16.87
C ASN A 462 8.03 -10.73 -17.75
N PRO A 463 6.96 -10.05 -18.21
CA PRO A 463 7.09 -8.93 -19.14
C PRO A 463 7.66 -7.69 -18.44
N ASN A 464 8.44 -6.89 -19.17
CA ASN A 464 8.82 -5.55 -18.71
C ASN A 464 7.66 -4.58 -18.98
N LEU A 465 7.00 -4.14 -17.90
CA LEU A 465 5.82 -3.28 -17.94
C LEU A 465 6.11 -1.84 -17.50
N MET A 466 7.38 -1.43 -17.54
CA MET A 466 7.73 -0.03 -17.34
C MET A 466 7.25 0.83 -18.53
N PRO A 467 6.81 2.09 -18.29
CA PRO A 467 6.45 2.98 -19.38
C PRO A 467 7.59 3.20 -20.37
N LYS A 468 7.28 3.50 -21.63
CA LYS A 468 8.31 3.81 -22.63
C LYS A 468 9.09 5.06 -22.21
N GLY A 469 10.41 5.03 -22.43
CA GLY A 469 11.30 6.12 -22.00
C GLY A 469 11.57 6.14 -20.50
N SER A 470 11.17 5.11 -19.74
CA SER A 470 11.53 4.99 -18.33
C SER A 470 13.02 4.72 -18.14
N ILE A 471 13.56 5.17 -17.01
CA ILE A 471 14.86 4.75 -16.50
C ILE A 471 14.67 4.11 -15.14
N SER A 472 15.18 2.90 -15.00
CA SER A 472 15.21 2.10 -13.78
C SER A 472 16.63 2.02 -13.24
N VAL A 473 16.76 2.31 -11.95
CA VAL A 473 18.03 2.45 -11.25
C VAL A 473 18.01 1.58 -10.00
N ARG A 474 19.10 0.84 -9.77
CA ARG A 474 19.32 0.10 -8.52
C ARG A 474 20.64 0.53 -7.88
N PHE A 475 20.59 0.75 -6.57
CA PHE A 475 21.76 1.07 -5.76
C PHE A 475 22.11 -0.12 -4.88
N HIS A 476 23.40 -0.42 -4.77
CA HIS A 476 23.95 -1.33 -3.76
C HIS A 476 24.88 -0.56 -2.83
N SER A 477 24.50 -0.45 -1.57
CA SER A 477 25.25 0.33 -0.57
C SER A 477 25.24 -0.36 0.78
N VAL A 478 25.84 0.28 1.79
CA VAL A 478 25.93 -0.23 3.16
C VAL A 478 25.14 0.68 4.10
N GLY A 479 24.42 0.08 5.05
CA GLY A 479 23.67 0.82 6.06
C GLY A 479 24.55 1.82 6.81
N GLY A 480 24.18 3.10 6.76
CA GLY A 480 24.93 4.22 7.34
C GLY A 480 25.72 5.07 6.34
N TRP A 481 25.80 4.66 5.06
CA TRP A 481 26.56 5.37 4.01
C TRP A 481 25.72 6.37 3.18
N GLY A 482 24.48 6.63 3.58
CA GLY A 482 23.65 7.68 2.99
C GLY A 482 22.82 7.30 1.77
N ALA A 483 22.80 6.03 1.33
CA ALA A 483 22.11 5.61 0.10
C ALA A 483 20.62 5.95 0.03
N ILE A 484 19.90 5.93 1.15
CA ILE A 484 18.48 6.34 1.19
C ILE A 484 18.36 7.82 0.85
N THR A 485 19.15 8.68 1.50
CA THR A 485 19.20 10.12 1.22
C THR A 485 19.61 10.38 -0.23
N THR A 486 20.60 9.64 -0.74
CA THR A 486 21.03 9.73 -2.14
C THR A 486 19.90 9.37 -3.11
N GLY A 487 19.18 8.28 -2.85
CA GLY A 487 18.06 7.84 -3.66
C GLY A 487 16.91 8.86 -3.63
N LYS A 488 16.57 9.38 -2.45
CA LYS A 488 15.56 10.44 -2.27
C LYS A 488 15.94 11.70 -3.06
N ASN A 489 17.17 12.19 -2.88
CA ASN A 489 17.65 13.37 -3.58
C ASN A 489 17.66 13.18 -5.10
N LEU A 490 18.12 12.01 -5.58
CA LEU A 490 18.11 11.73 -7.02
C LEU A 490 16.68 11.69 -7.56
N ALA A 491 15.74 11.09 -6.83
CA ALA A 491 14.34 11.04 -7.23
C ALA A 491 13.74 12.47 -7.34
N MET A 492 13.99 13.32 -6.35
CA MET A 492 13.52 14.72 -6.35
C MET A 492 14.14 15.51 -7.49
N THR A 493 15.47 15.45 -7.67
CA THR A 493 16.15 16.14 -8.78
C THR A 493 15.60 15.70 -10.14
N LEU A 494 15.30 14.42 -10.33
CA LEU A 494 14.72 13.93 -11.58
C LEU A 494 13.27 14.39 -11.79
N PHE A 495 12.49 14.48 -10.71
CA PHE A 495 11.15 15.06 -10.74
C PHE A 495 11.18 16.53 -11.15
N ASP A 496 12.04 17.33 -10.52
CA ASP A 496 12.13 18.78 -10.76
C ASP A 496 12.71 19.10 -12.15
N LEU A 497 13.72 18.35 -12.58
CA LEU A 497 14.40 18.55 -13.86
C LEU A 497 13.54 18.16 -15.07
N LEU A 498 12.80 17.06 -14.97
CA LEU A 498 12.15 16.43 -16.12
C LEU A 498 10.62 16.45 -16.06
N GLY A 499 10.04 16.77 -14.90
CA GLY A 499 8.61 16.58 -14.64
C GLY A 499 8.17 15.11 -14.69
N TYR A 500 9.12 14.16 -14.56
CA TYR A 500 8.84 12.73 -14.68
C TYR A 500 8.15 12.21 -13.43
N HIS A 501 7.29 11.21 -13.61
CA HIS A 501 6.74 10.44 -12.51
C HIS A 501 7.84 9.59 -11.87
N ILE A 502 7.94 9.65 -10.55
CA ILE A 502 8.93 8.90 -9.78
C ILE A 502 8.29 7.75 -9.02
N LYS A 503 9.03 6.65 -8.90
CA LYS A 503 8.80 5.60 -7.89
C LYS A 503 10.12 5.21 -7.27
N ALA A 504 10.21 5.26 -5.95
CA ALA A 504 11.43 4.91 -5.27
C ALA A 504 11.16 4.18 -3.95
N ASN A 505 11.87 3.08 -3.73
CA ASN A 505 11.66 2.21 -2.58
C ASN A 505 13.00 1.81 -1.95
N PRO A 506 13.30 2.25 -0.71
CA PRO A 506 14.45 1.75 0.03
C PRO A 506 14.17 0.35 0.58
N LYS A 507 15.07 -0.60 0.31
CA LYS A 507 15.07 -1.94 0.90
C LYS A 507 16.21 -2.07 1.90
N TYR A 508 15.85 -2.23 3.18
CA TYR A 508 16.80 -2.44 4.26
C TYR A 508 16.38 -3.64 5.11
N GLY A 509 17.39 -4.31 5.67
CA GLY A 509 17.20 -5.38 6.66
C GLY A 509 16.87 -4.83 8.05
N SER A 510 16.70 -5.71 9.02
CA SER A 510 16.47 -5.35 10.43
C SER A 510 17.69 -4.69 11.11
N GLU A 511 18.86 -4.77 10.49
CA GLU A 511 20.12 -4.30 11.04
C GLU A 511 20.29 -2.80 10.89
N LYS A 512 20.59 -2.10 11.99
CA LYS A 512 20.64 -0.63 12.03
C LYS A 512 21.76 -0.01 11.20
N LYS A 513 22.94 -0.65 11.10
CA LYS A 513 24.12 -0.17 10.33
C LYS A 513 25.00 -1.34 9.88
N GLY A 514 25.78 -1.14 8.82
CA GLY A 514 26.88 -2.02 8.41
C GLY A 514 26.50 -3.21 7.53
N GLN A 515 25.20 -3.48 7.33
CA GLN A 515 24.75 -4.51 6.39
C GLN A 515 24.47 -3.95 4.99
N PRO A 516 24.55 -4.79 3.94
CA PRO A 516 24.14 -4.41 2.59
C PRO A 516 22.70 -3.91 2.54
N THR A 517 22.48 -2.86 1.75
CA THR A 517 21.19 -2.22 1.52
C THR A 517 21.01 -2.01 0.02
N THR A 518 19.77 -2.15 -0.43
CA THR A 518 19.42 -1.96 -1.84
C THR A 518 18.38 -0.87 -1.95
N TYR A 519 18.55 0.04 -2.91
CA TYR A 519 17.55 1.07 -3.20
C TYR A 519 17.11 0.92 -4.64
N TYR A 520 15.82 1.03 -4.88
CA TYR A 520 15.23 1.02 -6.21
C TYR A 520 14.65 2.39 -6.53
N LEU A 521 14.92 2.89 -7.73
CA LEU A 521 14.36 4.11 -8.26
C LEU A 521 13.95 3.87 -9.70
N SER A 522 12.81 4.41 -10.09
CA SER A 522 12.45 4.54 -11.48
C SER A 522 11.85 5.90 -11.74
N VAL A 523 12.12 6.41 -12.93
CA VAL A 523 11.52 7.64 -13.44
C VAL A 523 10.94 7.38 -14.81
N ALA A 524 9.82 7.99 -15.13
CA ALA A 524 9.15 7.82 -16.41
C ALA A 524 8.32 9.06 -16.79
N PRO A 525 8.11 9.31 -18.10
CA PRO A 525 7.25 10.40 -18.55
C PRO A 525 5.76 10.16 -18.24
N GLU A 526 5.37 8.93 -17.95
CA GLU A 526 3.99 8.53 -17.61
C GLU A 526 3.95 7.84 -16.23
N PRO A 527 2.77 7.78 -15.57
CA PRO A 527 2.61 7.14 -14.28
C PRO A 527 3.12 5.69 -14.25
N ILE A 528 3.97 5.37 -13.28
CA ILE A 528 4.57 4.04 -13.13
C ILE A 528 3.62 3.17 -12.31
N ARG A 529 2.97 2.20 -12.94
CA ARG A 529 1.96 1.36 -12.29
C ARG A 529 2.52 0.16 -11.52
N ILE A 530 3.64 -0.38 -11.96
CA ILE A 530 4.26 -1.55 -11.32
C ILE A 530 4.78 -1.22 -9.91
N ASN A 531 4.56 -2.12 -8.95
CA ASN A 531 5.08 -2.02 -7.59
C ASN A 531 5.78 -3.32 -7.17
N CYS A 532 6.98 -3.53 -7.71
CA CYS A 532 7.81 -4.70 -7.43
C CYS A 532 9.30 -4.32 -7.51
N GLU A 533 10.17 -5.23 -7.11
CA GLU A 533 11.60 -5.09 -7.38
C GLU A 533 11.85 -5.11 -8.90
N TYR A 534 12.77 -4.27 -9.39
CA TYR A 534 13.03 -4.20 -10.82
C TYR A 534 13.85 -5.40 -11.31
N PHE A 535 13.17 -6.28 -12.05
CA PHE A 535 13.82 -7.38 -12.75
C PHE A 535 14.63 -6.90 -13.96
N PHE A 536 14.20 -5.81 -14.60
CA PHE A 536 14.91 -5.15 -15.69
C PHE A 536 15.43 -3.80 -15.18
N VAL A 537 16.75 -3.60 -15.26
CA VAL A 537 17.44 -2.42 -14.72
C VAL A 537 18.27 -1.76 -15.83
N ASP A 538 18.22 -0.43 -15.93
CA ASP A 538 19.01 0.35 -16.89
C ASP A 538 20.38 0.74 -16.33
N VAL A 539 20.40 1.14 -15.06
CA VAL A 539 21.59 1.64 -14.36
C VAL A 539 21.73 0.97 -12.99
N VAL A 540 22.90 0.40 -12.70
CA VAL A 540 23.26 -0.06 -11.36
C VAL A 540 24.38 0.82 -10.82
N MET A 541 24.17 1.38 -9.64
CA MET A 541 25.18 2.13 -8.90
C MET A 541 25.62 1.34 -7.66
N SER A 542 26.93 1.25 -7.44
CA SER A 542 27.51 0.54 -6.31
C SER A 542 28.44 1.44 -5.51
N PRO A 543 27.89 2.27 -4.60
CA PRO A 543 28.68 2.89 -3.55
C PRO A 543 29.45 1.89 -2.67
N ASP A 544 28.97 0.65 -2.56
CA ASP A 544 29.72 -0.43 -1.93
C ASP A 544 30.82 -0.96 -2.87
N PRO A 545 32.12 -0.80 -2.55
CA PRO A 545 33.21 -1.36 -3.36
C PRO A 545 33.23 -2.91 -3.30
N ASN A 546 32.64 -3.51 -2.26
CA ASN A 546 32.68 -4.95 -2.00
C ASN A 546 31.45 -5.70 -2.51
N VAL A 547 30.64 -5.07 -3.37
CA VAL A 547 29.31 -5.56 -3.75
C VAL A 547 29.30 -7.02 -4.24
N PHE A 548 30.32 -7.45 -4.98
CA PHE A 548 30.38 -8.80 -5.54
C PHE A 548 30.71 -9.90 -4.52
N HIS A 549 31.10 -9.55 -3.30
CA HIS A 549 31.35 -10.53 -2.24
C HIS A 549 30.07 -11.09 -1.62
N HIS A 550 28.96 -10.34 -1.71
CA HIS A 550 27.72 -10.70 -1.03
C HIS A 550 26.48 -10.65 -1.95
N THR A 551 26.55 -10.00 -3.12
CA THR A 551 25.41 -9.93 -4.03
C THR A 551 25.79 -9.96 -5.52
N ASN A 552 24.83 -10.39 -6.35
CA ASN A 552 24.93 -10.28 -7.80
C ASN A 552 24.48 -8.89 -8.24
N ALA A 553 25.40 -7.92 -8.23
CA ALA A 553 25.09 -6.53 -8.58
C ALA A 553 24.55 -6.36 -10.01
N LEU A 554 24.84 -7.30 -10.91
CA LEU A 554 24.45 -7.26 -12.32
C LEU A 554 23.13 -8.00 -12.59
N ALA A 555 22.44 -8.53 -11.57
CA ALA A 555 21.18 -9.24 -11.76
C ALA A 555 20.12 -8.32 -12.39
N GLY A 556 19.57 -8.68 -13.55
CA GLY A 556 18.55 -7.87 -14.23
C GLY A 556 19.06 -6.65 -15.01
N LEU A 557 20.37 -6.33 -14.96
CA LEU A 557 20.92 -5.26 -15.78
C LEU A 557 20.80 -5.63 -17.27
N LYS A 558 20.19 -4.75 -18.05
CA LYS A 558 19.93 -4.99 -19.48
C LYS A 558 21.22 -5.03 -20.30
N GLU A 559 21.15 -5.62 -21.49
CA GLU A 559 22.25 -5.54 -22.46
C GLU A 559 22.56 -4.07 -22.78
N GLY A 560 23.84 -3.70 -22.76
CA GLY A 560 24.28 -2.31 -22.92
C GLY A 560 24.01 -1.40 -21.71
N GLY A 561 23.51 -1.95 -20.61
CA GLY A 561 23.24 -1.23 -19.36
C GLY A 561 24.50 -0.67 -18.70
N VAL A 562 24.29 0.23 -17.73
CA VAL A 562 25.39 0.97 -17.07
C VAL A 562 25.63 0.42 -15.67
N PHE A 563 26.89 0.14 -15.33
CA PHE A 563 27.32 -0.22 -13.99
C PHE A 563 28.35 0.79 -13.49
N ILE A 564 28.07 1.47 -12.38
CA ILE A 564 28.94 2.49 -11.77
C ILE A 564 29.47 1.94 -10.45
N LEU A 565 30.79 1.83 -10.30
CA LEU A 565 31.45 1.19 -9.16
C LEU A 565 32.30 2.17 -8.35
N GLN A 566 32.22 2.08 -7.02
CA GLN A 566 33.16 2.74 -6.11
C GLN A 566 34.49 1.98 -6.11
N THR A 567 35.61 2.68 -6.36
CA THR A 567 36.97 2.13 -6.22
C THR A 567 38.00 3.23 -6.02
N GLU A 568 39.08 2.92 -5.28
CA GLU A 568 40.25 3.80 -5.13
C GLU A 568 41.27 3.63 -6.28
N GLN A 569 41.08 2.62 -7.13
CA GLN A 569 41.97 2.37 -8.27
C GLN A 569 41.78 3.43 -9.36
N THR A 570 42.88 3.95 -9.89
CA THR A 570 42.87 4.93 -10.98
C THR A 570 43.01 4.30 -12.37
N ALA A 571 43.64 3.13 -12.45
CA ALA A 571 43.91 2.43 -13.71
C ALA A 571 42.76 1.46 -14.06
N PRO A 572 42.14 1.55 -15.26
CA PRO A 572 41.03 0.69 -15.68
C PRO A 572 41.36 -0.81 -15.58
N GLU A 573 42.59 -1.20 -15.89
CA GLU A 573 43.04 -2.59 -15.88
C GLU A 573 42.99 -3.19 -14.46
N LYS A 574 43.28 -2.37 -13.44
CA LYS A 574 43.21 -2.80 -12.04
C LYS A 574 41.77 -2.95 -11.58
N VAL A 575 40.90 -2.01 -11.92
CA VAL A 575 39.45 -2.09 -11.64
C VAL A 575 38.87 -3.36 -12.26
N TRP A 576 39.24 -3.65 -13.52
CA TRP A 576 38.79 -4.87 -14.21
C TRP A 576 39.22 -6.15 -13.48
N GLN A 577 40.47 -6.20 -13.00
CA GLN A 577 41.01 -7.35 -12.26
C GLN A 577 40.33 -7.59 -10.90
N GLU A 578 39.78 -6.56 -10.27
CA GLU A 578 39.03 -6.67 -9.00
C GLU A 578 37.64 -7.31 -9.20
N ILE A 579 37.05 -7.19 -10.38
CA ILE A 579 35.75 -7.81 -10.69
C ILE A 579 35.94 -9.34 -10.84
N PRO A 580 35.20 -10.19 -10.11
CA PRO A 580 35.35 -11.63 -10.22
C PRO A 580 35.12 -12.16 -11.65
N PRO A 581 35.83 -13.21 -12.10
CA PRO A 581 35.76 -13.70 -13.48
C PRO A 581 34.34 -14.04 -13.99
N LEU A 582 33.48 -14.56 -13.10
CA LEU A 582 32.08 -14.82 -13.43
C LEU A 582 31.32 -13.54 -13.85
N PHE A 583 31.58 -12.42 -13.17
CA PHE A 583 30.94 -11.15 -13.48
C PHE A 583 31.61 -10.44 -14.65
N GLN A 584 32.92 -10.59 -14.84
CA GLN A 584 33.62 -10.13 -16.06
C GLN A 584 33.00 -10.76 -17.31
N GLN A 585 32.80 -12.08 -17.31
CA GLN A 585 32.15 -12.78 -18.43
C GLN A 585 30.76 -12.21 -18.70
N LYS A 586 29.96 -12.03 -17.65
CA LYS A 586 28.62 -11.45 -17.76
C LYS A 586 28.64 -10.02 -18.32
N ILE A 587 29.60 -9.19 -17.90
CA ILE A 587 29.77 -7.82 -18.42
C ILE A 587 30.06 -7.85 -19.92
N LEU A 588 30.94 -8.74 -20.38
CA LEU A 588 31.27 -8.89 -21.80
C LEU A 588 30.06 -9.40 -22.60
N ASP A 589 29.42 -10.48 -22.14
CA ASP A 589 28.28 -11.10 -22.81
C ASP A 589 27.11 -10.13 -22.98
N GLN A 590 26.85 -9.32 -21.95
CA GLN A 590 25.76 -8.34 -21.94
C GLN A 590 26.21 -6.95 -22.39
N LYS A 591 27.46 -6.77 -22.84
CA LYS A 591 28.03 -5.49 -23.27
C LYS A 591 27.78 -4.36 -22.25
N ILE A 592 27.87 -4.68 -20.96
CA ILE A 592 27.63 -3.71 -19.88
C ILE A 592 28.73 -2.66 -19.90
N LYS A 593 28.32 -1.39 -19.82
CA LYS A 593 29.23 -0.25 -19.73
C LYS A 593 29.63 -0.05 -18.27
N VAL A 594 30.89 -0.29 -17.96
CA VAL A 594 31.43 -0.12 -16.60
C VAL A 594 32.07 1.26 -16.47
N PHE A 595 31.62 2.03 -15.48
CA PHE A 595 32.19 3.28 -15.03
C PHE A 595 32.64 3.13 -13.59
N TYR A 596 33.63 3.91 -13.17
CA TYR A 596 34.12 3.87 -11.81
C TYR A 596 34.55 5.26 -11.36
N LEU A 597 34.50 5.48 -10.05
CA LEU A 597 34.96 6.70 -9.41
C LEU A 597 35.45 6.40 -7.99
N ASP A 598 36.29 7.29 -7.46
CA ASP A 598 36.62 7.33 -6.05
C ASP A 598 35.72 8.35 -5.33
N ALA A 599 34.47 7.96 -5.08
CA ALA A 599 33.49 8.77 -4.38
C ALA A 599 33.90 9.06 -2.91
N PHE A 600 34.67 8.18 -2.26
CA PHE A 600 35.21 8.46 -0.93
C PHE A 600 36.22 9.60 -0.93
N LYS A 601 37.12 9.65 -1.92
CA LYS A 601 38.04 10.77 -2.08
C LYS A 601 37.27 12.05 -2.39
N ILE A 602 36.38 12.03 -3.39
CA ILE A 602 35.58 13.21 -3.77
C ILE A 602 34.80 13.75 -2.57
N ALA A 603 34.11 12.88 -1.84
CA ALA A 603 33.33 13.31 -0.68
C ALA A 603 34.21 13.84 0.46
N ARG A 604 35.43 13.31 0.65
CA ARG A 604 36.38 13.84 1.64
C ARG A 604 36.94 15.20 1.26
N GLU A 605 37.16 15.45 -0.03
CA GLU A 605 37.69 16.72 -0.55
C GLU A 605 36.64 17.84 -0.50
N GLU A 606 35.36 17.51 -0.71
CA GLU A 606 34.27 18.49 -0.79
C GLU A 606 33.49 18.70 0.53
N ALA A 607 33.39 17.69 1.39
CA ALA A 607 32.62 17.82 2.63
C ALA A 607 33.40 18.59 3.70
N SER A 608 32.89 19.75 4.08
CA SER A 608 33.44 20.57 5.17
C SER A 608 33.23 19.95 6.56
N ASP A 609 32.24 19.06 6.71
CA ASP A 609 31.93 18.34 7.94
C ASP A 609 32.45 16.89 7.86
N THR A 610 33.27 16.50 8.84
CA THR A 610 33.86 15.17 8.94
C THR A 610 32.82 14.06 9.09
N GLU A 611 31.67 14.33 9.71
CA GLU A 611 30.59 13.34 9.85
C GLU A 611 29.85 13.08 8.52
N LEU A 612 29.92 14.04 7.59
CA LEU A 612 29.26 13.96 6.28
C LEU A 612 30.15 13.35 5.20
N GLN A 613 31.47 13.31 5.38
CA GLN A 613 32.43 12.79 4.38
C GLN A 613 32.05 11.41 3.86
N LEU A 614 31.57 10.50 4.71
CA LEU A 614 31.15 9.17 4.27
C LEU A 614 29.76 9.15 3.61
N ARG A 615 28.85 10.03 4.06
CA ARG A 615 27.46 10.08 3.56
C ARG A 615 27.35 10.84 2.23
N MET A 616 28.25 11.80 1.99
CA MET A 616 28.27 12.63 0.79
C MET A 616 28.78 11.91 -0.45
N GLN A 617 29.36 10.71 -0.33
CA GLN A 617 29.71 9.87 -1.48
C GLN A 617 28.52 9.68 -2.44
N GLY A 618 27.29 9.67 -1.90
CA GLY A 618 26.07 9.59 -2.69
C GLY A 618 25.92 10.70 -3.71
N ILE A 619 26.35 11.93 -3.39
CA ILE A 619 26.30 13.08 -4.30
C ILE A 619 27.27 12.86 -5.47
N ALA A 620 28.47 12.33 -5.21
CA ALA A 620 29.40 11.96 -6.27
C ALA A 620 28.80 10.89 -7.20
N PHE A 621 28.08 9.91 -6.65
CA PHE A 621 27.34 8.92 -7.42
C PHE A 621 26.19 9.52 -8.24
N GLN A 622 25.51 10.57 -7.75
CA GLN A 622 24.53 11.30 -8.57
C GLN A 622 25.19 11.99 -9.76
N GLY A 623 26.34 12.64 -9.56
CA GLY A 623 27.12 13.20 -10.66
C GLY A 623 27.51 12.14 -11.70
N ALA A 624 28.00 10.98 -11.23
CA ALA A 624 28.32 9.85 -12.10
C ALA A 624 27.09 9.31 -12.83
N PHE A 625 25.94 9.24 -12.16
CA PHE A 625 24.67 8.85 -12.79
C PHE A 625 24.34 9.77 -13.95
N PHE A 626 24.37 11.08 -13.77
CA PHE A 626 24.04 12.00 -14.87
C PHE A 626 25.06 11.97 -16.01
N ALA A 627 26.34 11.73 -15.71
CA ALA A 627 27.38 11.65 -16.73
C ALA A 627 27.34 10.34 -17.54
N ALA A 628 27.01 9.21 -16.90
CA ALA A 628 27.12 7.88 -17.49
C ALA A 628 25.78 7.26 -17.93
N SER A 629 24.67 7.66 -17.31
CA SER A 629 23.35 7.11 -17.64
C SER A 629 22.87 7.56 -19.02
N PRO A 630 21.97 6.80 -19.66
CA PRO A 630 21.36 7.22 -20.92
C PRO A 630 20.43 8.44 -20.78
N LEU A 631 20.21 8.95 -19.56
CA LEU A 631 19.21 9.99 -19.29
C LEU A 631 19.46 11.28 -20.06
N LYS A 632 20.70 11.77 -20.06
CA LYS A 632 21.05 13.05 -20.69
C LYS A 632 20.72 13.03 -22.19
N GLU A 633 21.08 11.93 -22.86
CA GLU A 633 20.79 11.72 -24.28
C GLU A 633 19.28 11.55 -24.52
N GLN A 634 18.58 10.77 -23.68
CA GLN A 634 17.14 10.53 -23.81
C GLN A 634 16.29 11.77 -23.58
N ALA A 635 16.68 12.62 -22.63
CA ALA A 635 15.98 13.85 -22.29
C ALA A 635 16.41 15.07 -23.12
N GLY A 636 17.42 14.92 -23.99
CA GLY A 636 17.94 16.02 -24.80
C GLY A 636 18.57 17.15 -23.97
N LEU A 637 19.14 16.83 -22.82
CA LEU A 637 19.76 17.80 -21.91
C LEU A 637 21.23 18.05 -22.27
N ASP A 638 21.67 19.29 -22.15
CA ASP A 638 23.11 19.64 -22.16
C ASP A 638 23.64 19.81 -20.71
N ASP A 639 24.97 19.88 -20.57
CA ASP A 639 25.60 20.00 -19.24
C ASP A 639 25.23 21.29 -18.53
N ALA A 640 25.03 22.38 -19.28
CA ALA A 640 24.70 23.69 -18.72
C ALA A 640 23.29 23.68 -18.09
N THR A 641 22.32 23.11 -18.79
CA THR A 641 20.92 23.01 -18.33
C THR A 641 20.82 22.09 -17.13
N LEU A 642 21.48 20.94 -17.18
CA LEU A 642 21.51 19.98 -16.08
C LEU A 642 22.15 20.60 -14.82
N LEU A 643 23.32 21.22 -14.93
CA LEU A 643 24.01 21.81 -13.79
C LEU A 643 23.25 23.00 -13.20
N LYS A 644 22.58 23.79 -14.05
CA LYS A 644 21.72 24.87 -13.59
C LYS A 644 20.55 24.34 -12.76
N ALA A 645 19.86 23.31 -13.25
CA ALA A 645 18.73 22.71 -12.56
C ALA A 645 19.09 21.94 -11.28
N ILE A 646 20.33 21.46 -11.14
CA ILE A 646 20.82 20.88 -9.88
C ILE A 646 21.15 21.97 -8.85
N ARG A 647 21.48 23.18 -9.32
CA ARG A 647 21.89 24.31 -8.47
C ARG A 647 20.72 25.15 -7.97
N ASP A 648 19.74 25.38 -8.85
CA ASP A 648 18.47 26.05 -8.54
C ASP A 648 17.61 25.15 -7.64
#